data_AF-A0A651I1J4-F1
#
_entry.id   AF-A0A651I1J4-F1
#
_cell.length_a   1.000
_cell.length_b   1.000
_cell.length_c   1.000
_cell.angle_alpha   90.00
_cell.angle_beta   90.00
_cell.angle_gamma   90.00
#
_symmetry.space_group_name_H-M   'P 1'
#
loop_
_entity.id
_entity.type
_entity.pdbx_description
1 polymer ?
#
loop_
_entity_poly.entity_id
_entity_poly.type
_entity_poly.pdbx_seq_one_letter_code
_entity_poly.pdbx_strand_id
1 'polypeptide(L)'
;MKRTRIIEWESPMIKPGLCLAVLLFFFTALTNAQMVSHKPGEFLVQVKEGVDPTEISKANAIFEGRETRLAAEELLSPHLNIYRMTFDYGAIHESRFLNALRNNPLVRQAQLNHRTELRTEIPPDDPLFPNQWYLLNTGQLGGTRGADIKAVEAWEISTGGLTAHGDTIVIAVIDNGINLSHPDLQGLIWKNRHEIANTGEDDDGNGYVDDIYGWNTLNNSGTVSGGLLGEHGTPVSGMIGALANNSEGIAGINWNIKIMTIVGGNGFESNAIQAYTYALTQRQIYNETNGERGAFVVATNSSWGRDGADPNDSPLWCAFYDLMGEYGILSTGATTNRNRDVDLVGDMPTGCSSEFLLSVTATNPIDRRANTGFGRNSIELGAPGFRVFSTGNNGQYSESTGTSFASPLVAGVIGLAYSIPCESFMNISKTDPARAASMVRQAILEGVDPLESLREETITGGRLNAYNSLLNLMDMCMDCPHPSIEEVATDLLDSIQISWTPILGTTQTNLRYSIDSADWVVLENVSSPFNLDLEWCTEYIFEIQAVCDSIDGEWVRIDSLKTGNCCDPPSEFEITFDSTTATISWNQIVPAFEYNVRFRKFGDEFWDITPLWQFTEKTFTGLEPCAFYEFQVQARCETGFTQYSEIITLETPDCFNCNLPEFCQPQGISAENEWIDTFMIAEHLFQTGPGEGYVESTGDVAAILNFGETKSLRLVTGSIVDPQFPQYFRIWIDFNRDGIFAENELIFDPGRSITEPLDTTLLIPDIENSFTGHARMRISMKYMENPDSIPPILPCESFEFGQVYDFCVFLYRPFIVCPEVDEVTAIDKTPSSFTAIWNALDVGLAYNLRHRPLGSDEWEEVATPDTFYVISELSPCSPYEVQVRGICPFDTSNYSVSYILFTECPNTVIEVEPESGLEVSLYPNPFHSWINLEVTLQQGMQGDYTVRIFNLAGHLISTNRIKLHDNSTTTLPAEILLRQPPGLYFIEISDGVRRKVVRAIKQ
;
A
#
# COMPACT_ATOMS: atom_id res chain seq x y z
N MET A 1 56.20 -47.43 9.19
CA MET A 1 56.82 -48.54 9.95
C MET A 1 56.07 -48.70 11.26
N LYS A 2 55.39 -49.84 11.55
CA LYS A 2 54.76 -50.24 12.86
C LYS A 2 53.75 -49.24 13.50
N ARG A 3 52.63 -49.61 14.17
CA ARG A 3 51.81 -50.82 14.43
C ARG A 3 50.41 -50.26 14.79
N THR A 4 49.24 -50.69 14.31
CA THR A 4 48.61 -52.03 14.24
C THR A 4 48.17 -52.63 15.59
N ARG A 5 46.87 -52.47 15.92
CA ARG A 5 45.92 -53.42 16.53
C ARG A 5 44.56 -53.08 15.89
N ILE A 6 43.77 -53.95 15.24
CA ILE A 6 43.40 -55.37 15.43
C ILE A 6 42.42 -55.59 16.59
N ILE A 7 41.16 -55.82 16.21
CA ILE A 7 40.20 -56.74 16.84
C ILE A 7 39.49 -57.50 15.69
N GLU A 8 39.17 -58.77 15.92
CA GLU A 8 38.66 -59.78 14.97
C GLU A 8 37.70 -60.72 15.77
N TRP A 9 36.79 -61.53 15.22
CA TRP A 9 36.39 -61.86 13.84
C TRP A 9 34.95 -61.26 13.59
N GLU A 10 33.95 -61.77 12.84
CA GLU A 10 33.71 -62.98 12.03
C GLU A 10 32.54 -62.71 11.04
N SER A 11 32.18 -63.67 10.18
CA SER A 11 30.93 -63.64 9.39
C SER A 11 30.44 -65.06 9.06
N PRO A 12 29.11 -65.32 9.07
CA PRO A 12 28.57 -66.41 8.26
C PRO A 12 27.25 -66.11 7.52
N MET A 13 27.12 -66.77 6.37
CA MET A 13 25.97 -66.87 5.47
C MET A 13 24.59 -67.09 6.13
N ILE A 14 23.54 -66.46 5.59
CA ILE A 14 22.18 -67.06 5.55
C ILE A 14 21.63 -67.06 4.12
N LYS A 15 20.96 -68.15 3.76
CA LYS A 15 20.44 -68.54 2.44
C LYS A 15 19.19 -67.76 2.01
N PRO A 16 18.81 -67.77 0.71
CA PRO A 16 17.64 -67.05 0.22
C PRO A 16 16.33 -67.62 0.79
N GLY A 17 15.51 -66.76 1.40
CA GLY A 17 14.25 -67.18 2.03
C GLY A 17 13.30 -66.10 2.54
N LEU A 18 13.48 -64.81 2.18
CA LEU A 18 12.60 -63.73 2.67
C LEU A 18 12.35 -62.57 1.66
N CYS A 19 12.54 -62.81 0.36
CA CYS A 19 12.46 -61.76 -0.66
C CYS A 19 11.03 -61.37 -1.11
N LEU A 20 9.99 -61.78 -0.36
CA LEU A 20 8.58 -61.61 -0.76
C LEU A 20 7.69 -60.90 0.28
N ALA A 21 8.25 -60.47 1.42
CA ALA A 21 7.49 -59.83 2.50
C ALA A 21 7.91 -58.38 2.79
N VAL A 22 9.14 -57.99 2.45
CA VAL A 22 9.67 -56.62 2.69
C VAL A 22 9.39 -55.68 1.51
N LEU A 23 9.18 -56.22 0.31
CA LEU A 23 8.78 -55.48 -0.90
C LEU A 23 7.37 -54.86 -0.84
N LEU A 24 6.65 -55.04 0.27
CA LEU A 24 5.27 -54.58 0.49
C LEU A 24 5.14 -53.46 1.54
N PHE A 25 6.25 -52.96 2.11
CA PHE A 25 6.24 -51.91 3.14
C PHE A 25 7.08 -50.66 2.81
N PHE A 26 7.60 -50.57 1.58
CA PHE A 26 8.35 -49.40 1.06
C PHE A 26 7.81 -48.89 -0.29
N PHE A 27 6.52 -49.11 -0.56
CA PHE A 27 5.84 -48.68 -1.79
C PHE A 27 4.52 -47.91 -1.53
N THR A 28 4.38 -47.32 -0.34
CA THR A 28 3.17 -46.61 0.13
C THR A 28 3.50 -45.18 0.61
N ALA A 29 4.36 -44.47 -0.13
CA ALA A 29 4.75 -43.09 0.17
C ALA A 29 5.15 -42.29 -1.09
N LEU A 30 4.58 -42.62 -2.27
CA LEU A 30 4.76 -41.83 -3.50
C LEU A 30 3.57 -41.92 -4.47
N THR A 31 2.35 -42.05 -3.94
CA THR A 31 1.15 -41.68 -4.68
C THR A 31 1.03 -40.17 -4.67
N ASN A 32 1.71 -39.49 -5.61
CA ASN A 32 1.32 -38.14 -5.97
C ASN A 32 -0.13 -38.20 -6.45
N ALA A 33 -1.06 -37.72 -5.63
CA ALA A 33 -2.41 -37.45 -6.09
C ALA A 33 -2.28 -36.31 -7.11
N GLN A 34 -2.40 -36.63 -8.41
CA GLN A 34 -2.51 -35.60 -9.43
C GLN A 34 -3.73 -34.75 -9.09
N MET A 35 -3.50 -33.51 -8.67
CA MET A 35 -4.58 -32.54 -8.55
C MET A 35 -5.24 -32.41 -9.92
N VAL A 36 -6.56 -32.60 -9.98
CA VAL A 36 -7.26 -32.57 -11.25
C VAL A 36 -7.28 -31.13 -11.74
N SER A 37 -6.76 -30.90 -12.95
CA SER A 37 -6.67 -29.57 -13.57
C SER A 37 -8.03 -28.93 -13.90
N HIS A 38 -9.11 -29.66 -13.65
CA HIS A 38 -10.50 -29.31 -13.94
C HIS A 38 -11.41 -30.10 -13.02
N LYS A 39 -12.68 -29.69 -12.91
CA LYS A 39 -13.70 -30.37 -12.12
C LYS A 39 -14.31 -31.53 -12.94
N PRO A 40 -14.11 -32.81 -12.54
CA PRO A 40 -14.61 -33.95 -13.31
C PRO A 40 -16.12 -33.94 -13.46
N GLY A 41 -16.63 -34.27 -14.63
CA GLY A 41 -18.07 -34.30 -14.90
C GLY A 41 -18.68 -32.93 -15.23
N GLU A 42 -17.88 -31.87 -15.37
CA GLU A 42 -18.34 -30.54 -15.74
C GLU A 42 -17.69 -30.01 -17.03
N PHE A 43 -18.54 -29.59 -17.96
CA PHE A 43 -18.13 -28.86 -19.15
C PHE A 43 -18.68 -27.43 -19.13
N LEU A 44 -17.90 -26.51 -19.69
CA LEU A 44 -18.39 -25.19 -20.07
C LEU A 44 -18.76 -25.25 -21.55
N VAL A 45 -20.03 -25.05 -21.88
CA VAL A 45 -20.59 -25.27 -23.22
C VAL A 45 -21.22 -23.98 -23.73
N GLN A 46 -20.67 -23.44 -24.82
CA GLN A 46 -21.26 -22.32 -25.53
C GLN A 46 -22.36 -22.83 -26.47
N VAL A 47 -23.60 -22.47 -26.18
CA VAL A 47 -24.79 -22.89 -26.91
C VAL A 47 -25.07 -21.90 -28.05
N LYS A 48 -25.55 -22.38 -29.20
CA LYS A 48 -25.92 -21.46 -30.29
C LYS A 48 -27.10 -20.59 -29.89
N GLU A 49 -27.05 -19.35 -30.34
CA GLU A 49 -28.09 -18.35 -30.17
C GLU A 49 -29.47 -18.89 -30.63
N GLY A 50 -30.50 -18.63 -29.83
CA GLY A 50 -31.86 -19.13 -30.08
C GLY A 50 -32.08 -20.63 -29.77
N VAL A 51 -31.08 -21.38 -29.29
CA VAL A 51 -31.22 -22.80 -28.91
C VAL A 51 -31.42 -22.95 -27.40
N ASP A 52 -32.46 -23.68 -27.01
CA ASP A 52 -32.69 -24.12 -25.62
C ASP A 52 -31.61 -25.14 -25.20
N PRO A 53 -30.84 -24.91 -24.11
CA PRO A 53 -29.76 -25.80 -23.67
C PRO A 53 -30.26 -27.22 -23.33
N THR A 54 -31.53 -27.38 -22.99
CA THR A 54 -32.12 -28.70 -22.77
C THR A 54 -32.26 -29.51 -24.07
N GLU A 55 -32.22 -28.89 -25.25
CA GLU A 55 -32.10 -29.62 -26.52
C GLU A 55 -30.74 -30.26 -26.70
N ILE A 56 -29.66 -29.63 -26.19
CA ILE A 56 -28.33 -30.26 -26.13
C ILE A 56 -28.34 -31.41 -25.13
N SER A 57 -28.96 -31.24 -23.95
CA SER A 57 -29.19 -32.33 -23.01
C SER A 57 -29.93 -33.52 -23.66
N LYS A 58 -31.04 -33.28 -24.36
CA LYS A 58 -31.83 -34.30 -25.06
C LYS A 58 -31.05 -34.96 -26.19
N ALA A 59 -30.37 -34.19 -27.04
CA ALA A 59 -29.63 -34.68 -28.20
C ALA A 59 -28.41 -35.53 -27.83
N ASN A 60 -27.82 -35.30 -26.66
CA ASN A 60 -26.66 -36.04 -26.14
C ASN A 60 -27.01 -36.94 -24.94
N ALA A 61 -28.30 -37.25 -24.72
CA ALA A 61 -28.77 -38.02 -23.55
C ALA A 61 -28.21 -39.47 -23.50
N ILE A 62 -27.82 -40.02 -24.64
CA ILE A 62 -27.15 -41.32 -24.76
C ILE A 62 -25.84 -41.15 -25.52
N PHE A 63 -24.72 -41.60 -24.95
CA PHE A 63 -23.40 -41.62 -25.58
C PHE A 63 -22.76 -43.00 -25.37
N GLU A 64 -22.22 -43.58 -26.45
CA GLU A 64 -21.65 -44.94 -26.48
C GLU A 64 -22.55 -46.04 -25.86
N GLY A 65 -23.88 -45.86 -25.97
CA GLY A 65 -24.87 -46.80 -25.42
C GLY A 65 -25.12 -46.69 -23.91
N ARG A 66 -24.67 -45.61 -23.27
CA ARG A 66 -24.91 -45.28 -21.85
C ARG A 66 -25.69 -43.98 -21.74
N GLU A 67 -26.53 -43.87 -20.71
CA GLU A 67 -27.11 -42.57 -20.32
C GLU A 67 -25.99 -41.61 -19.90
N THR A 68 -26.03 -40.39 -20.40
CA THR A 68 -25.03 -39.35 -20.05
C THR A 68 -25.45 -38.52 -18.86
N ARG A 69 -26.77 -38.39 -18.64
CA ARG A 69 -27.38 -37.45 -17.68
C ARG A 69 -26.88 -36.02 -17.88
N LEU A 70 -26.57 -35.64 -19.14
CA LEU A 70 -26.13 -34.29 -19.46
C LEU A 70 -27.22 -33.28 -19.11
N ALA A 71 -26.99 -32.44 -18.11
CA ALA A 71 -27.90 -31.38 -17.69
C ALA A 71 -27.21 -30.02 -17.80
N ALA A 72 -27.98 -28.97 -18.14
CA ALA A 72 -27.53 -27.59 -18.01
C ALA A 72 -27.98 -27.08 -16.65
N GLU A 73 -27.04 -26.93 -15.72
CA GLU A 73 -27.34 -26.51 -14.34
C GLU A 73 -27.45 -24.98 -14.22
N GLU A 74 -26.63 -24.25 -14.99
CA GLU A 74 -26.32 -22.86 -14.71
C GLU A 74 -25.89 -22.12 -15.98
N LEU A 75 -26.40 -20.90 -16.17
CA LEU A 75 -25.99 -19.96 -17.22
C LEU A 75 -24.84 -19.09 -16.69
N LEU A 76 -23.61 -19.35 -17.13
CA LEU A 76 -22.40 -18.63 -16.68
C LEU A 76 -22.18 -17.31 -17.43
N SER A 77 -22.65 -17.20 -18.67
CA SER A 77 -22.57 -15.96 -19.44
C SER A 77 -23.79 -15.83 -20.35
N PRO A 78 -24.73 -14.93 -20.06
CA PRO A 78 -25.86 -14.63 -20.94
C PRO A 78 -25.40 -14.11 -22.31
N HIS A 79 -24.48 -13.14 -22.34
CA HIS A 79 -23.99 -12.49 -23.56
C HIS A 79 -23.29 -13.45 -24.53
N LEU A 80 -22.61 -14.48 -24.02
CA LEU A 80 -21.96 -15.51 -24.84
C LEU A 80 -22.78 -16.80 -24.94
N ASN A 81 -23.93 -16.91 -24.25
CA ASN A 81 -24.75 -18.11 -24.13
C ASN A 81 -23.96 -19.36 -23.64
N ILE A 82 -23.13 -19.18 -22.60
CA ILE A 82 -22.28 -20.24 -22.02
C ILE A 82 -22.94 -20.83 -20.78
N TYR A 83 -23.11 -22.15 -20.76
CA TYR A 83 -23.65 -22.89 -19.61
C TYR A 83 -22.59 -23.78 -18.96
N ARG A 84 -22.69 -23.97 -17.63
CA ARG A 84 -22.09 -25.11 -16.94
C ARG A 84 -23.01 -26.31 -17.15
N MET A 85 -22.50 -27.35 -17.82
CA MET A 85 -23.21 -28.60 -18.03
C MET A 85 -22.55 -29.74 -17.26
N THR A 86 -23.35 -30.44 -16.45
CA THR A 86 -22.96 -31.63 -15.67
C THR A 86 -23.26 -32.91 -16.43
N PHE A 87 -22.49 -33.96 -16.21
CA PHE A 87 -22.78 -35.30 -16.74
C PHE A 87 -22.24 -36.42 -15.83
N ASP A 88 -22.69 -37.66 -16.04
CA ASP A 88 -22.26 -38.82 -15.27
C ASP A 88 -20.84 -39.27 -15.64
N TYR A 89 -19.83 -38.62 -15.05
CA TYR A 89 -18.41 -38.95 -15.18
C TYR A 89 -18.07 -40.40 -14.80
N GLY A 90 -18.82 -41.00 -13.87
CA GLY A 90 -18.66 -42.41 -13.51
C GLY A 90 -19.07 -43.37 -14.63
N ALA A 91 -20.05 -42.98 -15.45
CA ALA A 91 -20.51 -43.76 -16.59
C ALA A 91 -19.83 -43.37 -17.93
N ILE A 92 -19.37 -42.13 -18.11
CA ILE A 92 -19.00 -41.56 -19.40
C ILE A 92 -17.54 -41.10 -19.46
N HIS A 93 -16.83 -41.47 -20.53
CA HIS A 93 -15.44 -41.09 -20.74
C HIS A 93 -15.29 -39.65 -21.24
N GLU A 94 -15.26 -38.71 -20.30
CA GLU A 94 -15.13 -37.25 -20.41
C GLU A 94 -14.50 -36.72 -21.72
N SER A 95 -13.21 -36.95 -21.98
CA SER A 95 -12.54 -36.35 -23.16
C SER A 95 -13.12 -36.78 -24.52
N ARG A 96 -13.76 -37.97 -24.59
CA ARG A 96 -14.45 -38.45 -25.80
C ARG A 96 -15.84 -37.84 -25.91
N PHE A 97 -16.51 -37.61 -24.78
CA PHE A 97 -17.82 -36.95 -24.73
C PHE A 97 -17.73 -35.44 -24.98
N LEU A 98 -16.70 -34.77 -24.47
CA LEU A 98 -16.38 -33.38 -24.80
C LEU A 98 -16.18 -33.19 -26.31
N ASN A 99 -15.47 -34.12 -26.96
CA ASN A 99 -15.31 -34.09 -28.41
C ASN A 99 -16.62 -34.40 -29.16
N ALA A 100 -17.55 -35.17 -28.58
CA ALA A 100 -18.89 -35.33 -29.16
C ALA A 100 -19.71 -34.03 -29.07
N LEU A 101 -19.67 -33.34 -27.93
CA LEU A 101 -20.32 -32.03 -27.74
C LEU A 101 -19.75 -30.95 -28.65
N ARG A 102 -18.42 -30.89 -28.83
CA ARG A 102 -17.75 -30.00 -29.79
C ARG A 102 -18.19 -30.22 -31.25
N ASN A 103 -18.63 -31.44 -31.59
CA ASN A 103 -19.16 -31.78 -32.91
C ASN A 103 -20.70 -31.71 -33.00
N ASN A 104 -21.39 -31.34 -31.91
CA ASN A 104 -22.84 -31.23 -31.91
C ASN A 104 -23.26 -29.94 -32.65
N PRO A 105 -24.17 -30.00 -33.66
CA PRO A 105 -24.52 -28.84 -34.47
C PRO A 105 -25.22 -27.71 -33.71
N LEU A 106 -25.66 -27.93 -32.46
CA LEU A 106 -26.26 -26.93 -31.58
C LEU A 106 -25.24 -26.18 -30.70
N VAL A 107 -24.00 -26.66 -30.63
CA VAL A 107 -22.91 -26.09 -29.83
C VAL A 107 -22.04 -25.18 -30.72
N ARG A 108 -21.54 -24.06 -30.17
CA ARG A 108 -20.47 -23.27 -30.79
C ARG A 108 -19.08 -23.79 -30.40
N GLN A 109 -18.85 -23.97 -29.09
CA GLN A 109 -17.63 -24.54 -28.54
C GLN A 109 -17.90 -25.18 -27.17
N ALA A 110 -17.02 -26.07 -26.72
CA ALA A 110 -17.08 -26.64 -25.39
C ALA A 110 -15.67 -26.90 -24.82
N GLN A 111 -15.51 -26.80 -23.51
CA GLN A 111 -14.26 -27.06 -22.78
C GLN A 111 -14.51 -27.72 -21.42
N LEU A 112 -13.44 -28.20 -20.78
CA LEU A 112 -13.45 -28.64 -19.38
C LEU A 112 -13.61 -27.42 -18.46
N ASN A 113 -14.25 -27.61 -17.30
CA ASN A 113 -14.27 -26.60 -16.24
C ASN A 113 -12.93 -26.61 -15.48
N HIS A 114 -11.90 -25.96 -16.03
CA HIS A 114 -10.54 -25.92 -15.47
C HIS A 114 -10.49 -25.18 -14.13
N ARG A 115 -9.57 -25.62 -13.26
CA ARG A 115 -9.19 -24.85 -12.07
C ARG A 115 -8.47 -23.58 -12.51
N THR A 116 -8.91 -22.44 -11.98
CA THR A 116 -8.12 -21.21 -11.94
C THR A 116 -7.32 -21.15 -10.64
N GLU A 117 -6.17 -20.51 -10.68
CA GLU A 117 -5.27 -20.29 -9.54
C GLU A 117 -4.81 -18.83 -9.57
N LEU A 118 -4.53 -18.26 -8.39
CA LEU A 118 -3.93 -16.93 -8.30
C LEU A 118 -2.52 -17.00 -8.88
N ARG A 119 -2.15 -16.02 -9.71
CA ARG A 119 -0.76 -15.84 -10.15
C ARG A 119 0.01 -15.17 -9.03
N THR A 120 0.51 -15.95 -8.08
CA THR A 120 1.68 -15.51 -7.30
C THR A 120 2.89 -15.49 -8.23
N GLU A 121 3.60 -14.37 -8.24
CA GLU A 121 5.03 -14.21 -8.51
C GLU A 121 5.73 -15.51 -8.96
N ILE A 122 6.18 -15.57 -10.22
CA ILE A 122 7.05 -16.65 -10.70
C ILE A 122 8.49 -16.15 -10.61
N PRO A 123 9.24 -16.44 -9.52
CA PRO A 123 10.68 -16.26 -9.54
C PRO A 123 11.29 -17.13 -10.65
N PRO A 124 12.42 -16.72 -11.25
CA PRO A 124 13.01 -17.43 -12.37
C PRO A 124 13.44 -18.85 -11.97
N ASP A 125 13.47 -19.77 -12.93
CA ASP A 125 13.64 -21.22 -12.68
C ASP A 125 15.07 -21.66 -12.28
N ASP A 126 15.94 -20.70 -11.98
CA ASP A 126 17.36 -20.86 -11.68
C ASP A 126 17.56 -21.57 -10.32
N PRO A 127 18.11 -22.79 -10.25
CA PRO A 127 18.06 -23.63 -9.05
C PRO A 127 18.73 -23.09 -7.78
N LEU A 128 19.54 -22.03 -7.87
CA LEU A 128 20.17 -21.38 -6.73
C LEU A 128 19.55 -20.02 -6.36
N PHE A 129 18.52 -19.54 -7.09
CA PHE A 129 17.78 -18.32 -6.78
C PHE A 129 17.30 -18.20 -5.31
N PRO A 130 16.84 -19.28 -4.63
CA PRO A 130 16.45 -19.19 -3.22
C PRO A 130 17.56 -18.73 -2.26
N ASN A 131 18.84 -18.78 -2.66
CA ASN A 131 19.95 -18.24 -1.87
C ASN A 131 20.12 -16.71 -2.02
N GLN A 132 19.49 -16.10 -3.02
CA GLN A 132 19.63 -14.70 -3.39
C GLN A 132 18.64 -13.81 -2.63
N TRP A 133 18.79 -13.76 -1.29
CA TRP A 133 17.94 -12.96 -0.41
C TRP A 133 17.78 -11.51 -0.85
N TYR A 134 18.77 -10.95 -1.54
CA TYR A 134 18.79 -9.56 -2.00
C TYR A 134 17.80 -9.27 -3.15
N LEU A 135 17.40 -10.30 -3.90
CA LEU A 135 16.38 -10.22 -4.95
C LEU A 135 14.99 -10.59 -4.41
N LEU A 136 14.91 -11.59 -3.52
CA LEU A 136 13.68 -11.99 -2.82
C LEU A 136 14.00 -12.51 -1.41
N ASN A 137 13.62 -11.76 -0.37
CA ASN A 137 13.83 -12.15 1.02
C ASN A 137 12.55 -12.74 1.60
N THR A 138 12.53 -14.07 1.68
CA THR A 138 11.47 -14.88 2.31
C THR A 138 11.68 -15.08 3.81
N GLY A 139 12.72 -14.46 4.39
CA GLY A 139 13.23 -14.76 5.74
C GLY A 139 14.35 -15.81 5.76
N GLN A 140 14.89 -16.20 4.59
CA GLN A 140 16.03 -17.11 4.53
C GLN A 140 17.28 -16.49 5.19
N LEU A 141 18.22 -17.34 5.60
CA LEU A 141 19.45 -16.96 6.33
C LEU A 141 19.24 -16.25 7.68
N GLY A 142 18.00 -16.17 8.18
CA GLY A 142 17.62 -15.38 9.37
C GLY A 142 17.29 -13.92 9.05
N GLY A 143 16.93 -13.61 7.80
CA GLY A 143 16.51 -12.29 7.37
C GLY A 143 15.09 -11.89 7.79
N THR A 144 14.77 -10.62 7.58
CA THR A 144 13.40 -10.07 7.65
C THR A 144 12.73 -10.27 6.30
N ARG A 145 11.51 -10.83 6.25
CA ARG A 145 10.79 -10.99 4.98
C ARG A 145 10.54 -9.62 4.33
N GLY A 146 10.82 -9.48 3.04
CA GLY A 146 10.70 -8.23 2.30
C GLY A 146 11.92 -7.30 2.42
N ALA A 147 12.97 -7.69 3.16
CA ALA A 147 14.25 -6.98 3.20
C ALA A 147 15.11 -7.34 1.97
N ASP A 148 14.72 -6.82 0.81
CA ASP A 148 15.24 -7.08 -0.54
C ASP A 148 14.93 -5.90 -1.47
N ILE A 149 15.42 -5.90 -2.71
CA ILE A 149 15.21 -4.76 -3.64
C ILE A 149 13.90 -4.81 -4.45
N LYS A 150 12.90 -5.64 -4.09
CA LYS A 150 11.67 -5.82 -4.89
C LYS A 150 11.95 -6.23 -6.34
N ALA A 151 12.88 -7.17 -6.53
CA ALA A 151 13.33 -7.55 -7.88
C ALA A 151 12.25 -8.32 -8.65
N VAL A 152 11.45 -9.14 -7.97
CA VAL A 152 10.43 -9.98 -8.60
C VAL A 152 9.27 -9.12 -9.11
N GLU A 153 8.90 -8.11 -8.33
CA GLU A 153 7.92 -7.08 -8.64
C GLU A 153 8.43 -6.19 -9.80
N ALA A 154 9.70 -5.77 -9.78
CA ALA A 154 10.32 -5.02 -10.89
C ALA A 154 10.30 -5.79 -12.22
N TRP A 155 10.42 -7.12 -12.17
CA TRP A 155 10.35 -7.98 -13.36
C TRP A 155 8.95 -8.12 -13.97
N GLU A 156 7.89 -7.68 -13.29
CA GLU A 156 6.56 -7.53 -13.90
C GLU A 156 6.51 -6.32 -14.86
N ILE A 157 7.38 -5.32 -14.66
CA ILE A 157 7.53 -4.15 -15.53
C ILE A 157 8.53 -4.44 -16.67
N SER A 158 9.74 -4.90 -16.34
CA SER A 158 10.74 -5.32 -17.33
C SER A 158 11.83 -6.22 -16.74
N THR A 159 12.37 -7.11 -17.56
CA THR A 159 13.46 -8.04 -17.19
C THR A 159 14.84 -7.63 -17.69
N GLY A 160 14.97 -6.48 -18.37
CA GLY A 160 16.27 -5.91 -18.71
C GLY A 160 16.87 -6.30 -20.06
N GLY A 161 17.86 -5.51 -20.49
CA GLY A 161 18.82 -5.84 -21.54
C GLY A 161 18.54 -5.32 -22.95
N LEU A 162 17.28 -5.04 -23.30
CA LEU A 162 16.93 -4.25 -24.48
C LEU A 162 16.15 -3.00 -24.08
N THR A 163 16.32 -1.92 -24.82
CA THR A 163 15.48 -0.72 -24.73
C THR A 163 14.13 -0.93 -25.43
N ALA A 164 13.16 -0.04 -25.22
CA ALA A 164 11.89 -0.06 -25.97
C ALA A 164 12.11 -0.03 -27.51
N HIS A 165 13.08 0.76 -27.98
CA HIS A 165 13.52 0.81 -29.37
C HIS A 165 14.32 -0.42 -29.85
N GLY A 166 14.63 -1.39 -28.97
CA GLY A 166 15.39 -2.61 -29.29
C GLY A 166 16.92 -2.46 -29.27
N ASP A 167 17.45 -1.35 -28.75
CA ASP A 167 18.89 -1.17 -28.56
C ASP A 167 19.42 -2.10 -27.46
N THR A 168 20.65 -2.60 -27.61
CA THR A 168 21.26 -3.48 -26.60
C THR A 168 21.90 -2.68 -25.47
N ILE A 169 21.34 -2.77 -24.26
CA ILE A 169 21.80 -2.04 -23.08
C ILE A 169 23.12 -2.63 -22.58
N VAL A 170 24.08 -1.76 -22.24
CA VAL A 170 25.42 -2.15 -21.78
C VAL A 170 25.75 -1.49 -20.42
N ILE A 171 26.29 -2.28 -19.51
CA ILE A 171 26.92 -1.79 -18.27
C ILE A 171 28.42 -2.09 -18.34
N ALA A 172 29.25 -1.09 -18.00
CA ALA A 172 30.69 -1.24 -17.91
C ALA A 172 31.12 -1.59 -16.48
N VAL A 173 31.71 -2.77 -16.29
CA VAL A 173 32.25 -3.22 -15.00
C VAL A 173 33.75 -2.96 -14.98
N ILE A 174 34.19 -1.99 -14.17
CA ILE A 174 35.60 -1.66 -13.97
C ILE A 174 36.09 -2.43 -12.74
N ASP A 175 36.87 -3.50 -12.94
CA ASP A 175 37.32 -4.39 -11.86
C ASP A 175 38.61 -5.17 -12.24
N ASN A 176 38.90 -6.31 -11.59
CA ASN A 176 40.07 -7.17 -11.84
C ASN A 176 39.90 -8.17 -13.01
N GLY A 177 38.91 -7.94 -13.88
CA GLY A 177 38.55 -8.80 -15.00
C GLY A 177 37.52 -9.88 -14.66
N ILE A 178 37.17 -10.68 -15.66
CA ILE A 178 36.01 -11.60 -15.59
C ILE A 178 36.38 -13.03 -15.99
N ASN A 179 35.66 -14.01 -15.43
CA ASN A 179 35.66 -15.38 -15.92
C ASN A 179 34.77 -15.48 -17.17
N LEU A 180 35.36 -15.25 -18.35
CA LEU A 180 34.71 -15.35 -19.67
C LEU A 180 34.08 -16.72 -19.98
N SER A 181 34.31 -17.75 -19.15
CA SER A 181 33.80 -19.11 -19.36
C SER A 181 32.65 -19.52 -18.42
N HIS A 182 32.28 -18.66 -17.46
CA HIS A 182 31.21 -18.96 -16.49
C HIS A 182 29.86 -19.20 -17.18
N PRO A 183 29.12 -20.30 -16.93
CA PRO A 183 27.88 -20.64 -17.65
C PRO A 183 26.86 -19.49 -17.62
N ASP A 184 26.48 -19.01 -16.43
CA ASP A 184 25.57 -17.86 -16.25
C ASP A 184 26.06 -16.53 -16.82
N LEU A 185 27.27 -16.42 -17.39
CA LEU A 185 27.77 -15.19 -18.02
C LEU A 185 27.97 -15.35 -19.56
N GLN A 186 27.74 -16.55 -20.11
CA GLN A 186 27.88 -16.79 -21.55
C GLN A 186 26.79 -16.03 -22.34
N GLY A 187 27.20 -15.28 -23.36
CA GLY A 187 26.27 -14.44 -24.15
C GLY A 187 25.84 -13.13 -23.49
N LEU A 188 26.27 -12.88 -22.24
CA LEU A 188 26.07 -11.61 -21.53
C LEU A 188 27.29 -10.70 -21.61
N ILE A 189 28.49 -11.27 -21.71
CA ILE A 189 29.70 -10.47 -21.97
C ILE A 189 29.50 -9.67 -23.26
N TRP A 190 29.57 -8.34 -23.17
CA TRP A 190 29.51 -7.47 -24.35
C TRP A 190 30.66 -7.81 -25.28
N LYS A 191 30.40 -7.72 -26.59
CA LYS A 191 31.40 -8.00 -27.62
C LYS A 191 31.45 -6.87 -28.62
N ASN A 192 32.64 -6.29 -28.86
CA ASN A 192 32.85 -5.46 -30.03
C ASN A 192 32.62 -6.31 -31.29
N ARG A 193 31.70 -5.88 -32.15
CA ARG A 193 31.32 -6.57 -33.38
C ARG A 193 32.17 -6.17 -34.60
N HIS A 194 32.98 -5.12 -34.47
CA HIS A 194 33.80 -4.59 -35.55
C HIS A 194 35.27 -5.04 -35.49
N GLU A 195 35.73 -5.49 -34.32
CA GLU A 195 37.05 -6.10 -34.13
C GLU A 195 37.14 -7.57 -34.61
N ILE A 196 38.29 -7.96 -35.18
CA ILE A 196 38.57 -9.32 -35.64
C ILE A 196 39.58 -10.00 -34.71
N ALA A 197 39.08 -10.84 -33.80
CA ALA A 197 39.87 -11.37 -32.69
C ALA A 197 41.23 -11.99 -33.07
N ASN A 198 42.29 -11.42 -32.48
CA ASN A 198 43.71 -11.75 -32.61
C ASN A 198 44.33 -11.33 -33.96
N THR A 199 43.92 -10.19 -34.55
CA THR A 199 44.65 -9.57 -35.67
C THR A 199 45.93 -8.89 -35.21
N GLY A 200 45.96 -8.31 -34.01
CA GLY A 200 47.02 -7.42 -33.53
C GLY A 200 46.95 -6.01 -34.13
N GLU A 201 45.81 -5.65 -34.73
CA GLU A 201 45.51 -4.33 -35.30
C GLU A 201 44.28 -3.72 -34.58
N ASP A 202 43.98 -2.46 -34.86
CA ASP A 202 42.74 -1.77 -34.44
C ASP A 202 41.81 -1.77 -35.67
N ASP A 203 40.93 -2.77 -35.77
CA ASP A 203 40.13 -3.05 -36.97
C ASP A 203 38.96 -2.05 -37.12
N ASP A 204 38.41 -1.53 -36.01
CA ASP A 204 37.35 -0.50 -36.04
C ASP A 204 37.87 0.95 -35.99
N GLY A 205 39.09 1.17 -35.49
CA GLY A 205 39.75 2.48 -35.43
C GLY A 205 39.42 3.31 -34.19
N ASN A 206 39.05 2.68 -33.08
CA ASN A 206 38.70 3.35 -31.82
C ASN A 206 39.92 3.68 -30.92
N GLY A 207 41.11 3.18 -31.27
CA GLY A 207 42.35 3.33 -30.52
C GLY A 207 42.75 2.14 -29.64
N TYR A 208 41.93 1.08 -29.61
CA TYR A 208 42.04 -0.05 -28.68
C TYR A 208 42.15 -1.40 -29.41
N VAL A 209 43.37 -1.74 -29.84
CA VAL A 209 43.74 -3.01 -30.51
C VAL A 209 43.16 -4.26 -29.82
N ASP A 210 42.43 -5.09 -30.57
CA ASP A 210 41.85 -6.37 -30.14
C ASP A 210 40.83 -6.24 -28.97
N ASP A 211 40.09 -5.12 -28.82
CA ASP A 211 39.16 -4.84 -27.68
C ASP A 211 37.87 -5.68 -27.62
N ILE A 212 37.92 -6.91 -28.13
CA ILE A 212 36.82 -7.85 -28.40
C ILE A 212 35.75 -7.94 -27.30
N TYR A 213 36.11 -7.85 -26.03
CA TYR A 213 35.18 -7.96 -24.88
C TYR A 213 35.29 -6.77 -23.90
N GLY A 214 35.94 -5.69 -24.31
CA GLY A 214 36.36 -4.57 -23.47
C GLY A 214 37.89 -4.45 -23.37
N TRP A 215 38.38 -3.68 -22.41
CA TRP A 215 39.78 -3.20 -22.38
C TRP A 215 40.53 -3.46 -21.07
N ASN A 216 41.85 -3.65 -21.14
CA ASN A 216 42.73 -3.80 -19.99
C ASN A 216 43.73 -2.63 -19.87
N THR A 217 43.46 -1.74 -18.91
CA THR A 217 44.25 -0.53 -18.62
C THR A 217 45.57 -0.79 -17.88
N LEU A 218 45.78 -2.01 -17.39
CA LEU A 218 47.00 -2.39 -16.65
C LEU A 218 48.13 -2.85 -17.59
N ASN A 219 47.79 -3.33 -18.79
CA ASN A 219 48.76 -3.80 -19.79
C ASN A 219 48.54 -3.25 -21.21
N ASN A 220 47.50 -2.43 -21.43
CA ASN A 220 47.13 -1.82 -22.70
C ASN A 220 46.80 -2.85 -23.80
N SER A 221 45.79 -3.70 -23.55
CA SER A 221 45.30 -4.72 -24.50
C SER A 221 43.82 -5.07 -24.28
N GLY A 222 43.16 -5.70 -25.26
CA GLY A 222 41.80 -6.27 -25.08
C GLY A 222 41.73 -7.55 -24.22
N THR A 223 42.79 -7.93 -23.50
CA THR A 223 42.79 -9.15 -22.67
C THR A 223 42.09 -8.91 -21.32
N VAL A 224 40.76 -9.05 -21.30
CA VAL A 224 39.89 -8.80 -20.13
C VAL A 224 39.67 -10.01 -19.21
N SER A 225 40.17 -11.20 -19.59
CA SER A 225 40.17 -12.36 -18.70
C SER A 225 41.04 -12.07 -17.48
N GLY A 226 40.43 -12.01 -16.30
CA GLY A 226 41.12 -11.68 -15.05
C GLY A 226 42.17 -12.73 -14.66
N GLY A 227 43.08 -12.38 -13.74
CA GLY A 227 44.31 -13.14 -13.50
C GLY A 227 44.13 -14.62 -13.12
N LEU A 228 43.30 -14.93 -12.12
CA LEU A 228 43.10 -16.31 -11.63
C LEU A 228 41.67 -16.61 -11.09
N LEU A 229 40.56 -16.17 -11.70
CA LEU A 229 40.36 -15.76 -13.10
C LEU A 229 39.33 -14.61 -13.18
N GLY A 230 39.61 -13.49 -12.48
CA GLY A 230 38.64 -12.41 -12.26
C GLY A 230 37.84 -12.63 -10.97
N GLU A 231 38.57 -12.82 -9.85
CA GLU A 231 38.03 -13.30 -8.58
C GLU A 231 36.99 -12.36 -7.93
N HIS A 232 36.92 -11.11 -8.39
CA HIS A 232 36.03 -10.08 -7.84
C HIS A 232 35.08 -9.56 -8.94
N GLY A 233 35.60 -9.24 -10.13
CA GLY A 233 34.78 -8.84 -11.27
C GLY A 233 33.74 -9.88 -11.71
N THR A 234 33.98 -11.18 -11.47
CA THR A 234 33.00 -12.24 -11.77
C THR A 234 31.74 -12.14 -10.89
N PRO A 235 31.79 -12.26 -9.53
CA PRO A 235 30.60 -12.10 -8.69
C PRO A 235 29.94 -10.72 -8.78
N VAL A 236 30.72 -9.66 -9.04
CA VAL A 236 30.20 -8.31 -9.33
C VAL A 236 29.33 -8.32 -10.60
N SER A 237 29.79 -8.96 -11.67
CA SER A 237 29.04 -9.10 -12.94
C SER A 237 27.79 -9.97 -12.79
N GLY A 238 27.86 -11.05 -12.00
CA GLY A 238 26.72 -11.93 -11.75
C GLY A 238 25.52 -11.22 -11.10
N MET A 239 25.77 -10.26 -10.20
CA MET A 239 24.69 -9.50 -9.56
C MET A 239 24.00 -8.53 -10.54
N ILE A 240 24.76 -7.92 -11.45
CA ILE A 240 24.23 -7.03 -12.49
C ILE A 240 23.29 -7.78 -13.45
N GLY A 241 23.68 -8.99 -13.86
CA GLY A 241 22.96 -9.70 -14.90
C GLY A 241 23.52 -11.07 -15.27
N ALA A 242 23.65 -11.99 -14.31
CA ALA A 242 23.69 -13.43 -14.61
C ALA A 242 22.41 -13.86 -15.37
N LEU A 243 22.54 -14.84 -16.28
CA LEU A 243 21.43 -15.32 -17.12
C LEU A 243 20.33 -15.88 -16.23
N ALA A 244 19.20 -15.18 -16.15
CA ALA A 244 18.06 -15.64 -15.37
C ALA A 244 17.06 -16.43 -16.22
N ASN A 245 16.31 -17.30 -15.56
CA ASN A 245 15.35 -18.23 -16.13
C ASN A 245 15.99 -19.13 -17.22
N ASN A 246 17.15 -19.70 -16.91
CA ASN A 246 17.94 -20.56 -17.79
C ASN A 246 17.98 -22.04 -17.35
N SER A 247 17.26 -22.40 -16.27
CA SER A 247 17.27 -23.68 -15.56
C SER A 247 18.63 -24.13 -14.94
N GLU A 248 19.62 -23.25 -14.88
CA GLU A 248 20.93 -23.40 -14.24
C GLU A 248 21.16 -22.28 -13.20
N GLY A 249 22.25 -22.36 -12.43
CA GLY A 249 22.83 -21.20 -11.73
C GLY A 249 21.90 -20.27 -10.92
N ILE A 250 22.04 -18.96 -11.16
CA ILE A 250 21.41 -17.83 -10.44
C ILE A 250 20.88 -16.75 -11.40
N ALA A 251 19.95 -15.92 -10.93
CA ALA A 251 19.50 -14.72 -11.64
C ALA A 251 20.37 -13.50 -11.34
N GLY A 252 20.67 -12.65 -12.33
CA GLY A 252 21.03 -11.26 -12.06
C GLY A 252 19.80 -10.34 -12.03
N ILE A 253 19.93 -9.09 -11.58
CA ILE A 253 18.80 -8.13 -11.61
C ILE A 253 18.31 -7.82 -13.03
N ASN A 254 19.17 -8.01 -14.05
CA ASN A 254 18.77 -8.08 -15.46
C ASN A 254 18.92 -9.50 -16.00
N TRP A 255 17.90 -10.03 -16.68
CA TRP A 255 17.89 -11.39 -17.21
C TRP A 255 18.79 -11.55 -18.46
N ASN A 256 18.99 -10.48 -19.25
CA ASN A 256 19.71 -10.54 -20.54
C ASN A 256 20.50 -9.26 -20.93
N ILE A 257 21.03 -8.51 -19.96
CA ILE A 257 21.85 -7.31 -20.24
C ILE A 257 23.20 -7.66 -20.89
N LYS A 258 23.98 -6.65 -21.33
CA LYS A 258 25.37 -6.86 -21.73
C LYS A 258 26.36 -6.19 -20.79
N ILE A 259 27.44 -6.90 -20.50
CA ILE A 259 28.47 -6.52 -19.52
C ILE A 259 29.80 -6.30 -20.25
N MET A 260 30.18 -5.04 -20.41
CA MET A 260 31.49 -4.63 -20.92
C MET A 260 32.51 -4.75 -19.79
N THR A 261 33.55 -5.56 -19.96
CA THR A 261 34.55 -5.78 -18.91
C THR A 261 35.72 -4.83 -19.09
N ILE A 262 36.06 -4.05 -18.08
CA ILE A 262 37.20 -3.14 -18.10
C ILE A 262 38.14 -3.52 -16.95
N VAL A 263 39.34 -3.98 -17.28
CA VAL A 263 40.36 -4.31 -16.26
C VAL A 263 41.10 -3.02 -15.88
N GLY A 264 40.87 -2.52 -14.67
CA GLY A 264 41.38 -1.22 -14.26
C GLY A 264 40.90 -0.73 -12.90
N GLY A 265 41.04 0.57 -12.66
CA GLY A 265 40.68 1.24 -11.41
C GLY A 265 41.65 0.96 -10.24
N ASN A 266 41.96 -0.30 -9.98
CA ASN A 266 42.79 -0.77 -8.88
C ASN A 266 44.32 -0.58 -9.10
N GLY A 267 44.74 0.67 -9.30
CA GLY A 267 46.15 1.03 -9.52
C GLY A 267 46.45 2.50 -9.19
N PHE A 268 46.87 3.26 -10.19
CA PHE A 268 46.96 4.71 -10.11
C PHE A 268 45.70 5.36 -10.68
N GLU A 269 45.45 6.62 -10.35
CA GLU A 269 44.29 7.38 -10.85
C GLU A 269 44.31 7.54 -12.38
N SER A 270 45.48 7.47 -13.00
CA SER A 270 45.61 7.36 -14.46
C SER A 270 45.00 6.07 -15.02
N ASN A 271 45.01 4.94 -14.29
CA ASN A 271 44.32 3.72 -14.69
C ASN A 271 42.80 3.83 -14.50
N ALA A 272 42.35 4.52 -13.45
CA ALA A 272 40.94 4.85 -13.25
C ALA A 272 40.39 5.71 -14.40
N ILE A 273 41.02 6.85 -14.69
CA ILE A 273 40.62 7.75 -15.78
C ILE A 273 40.66 7.02 -17.15
N GLN A 274 41.67 6.20 -17.42
CA GLN A 274 41.71 5.40 -18.66
C GLN A 274 40.56 4.37 -18.75
N ALA A 275 40.12 3.80 -17.62
CA ALA A 275 39.01 2.85 -17.60
C ALA A 275 37.67 3.54 -17.92
N TYR A 276 37.40 4.68 -17.30
CA TYR A 276 36.23 5.50 -17.63
C TYR A 276 36.28 6.04 -19.07
N THR A 277 37.47 6.41 -19.56
CA THR A 277 37.66 6.87 -20.94
C THR A 277 37.21 5.82 -21.95
N TYR A 278 37.53 4.54 -21.74
CA TYR A 278 37.10 3.47 -22.64
C TYR A 278 35.56 3.33 -22.70
N ALA A 279 34.89 3.35 -21.54
CA ALA A 279 33.42 3.30 -21.48
C ALA A 279 32.79 4.50 -22.20
N LEU A 280 33.34 5.70 -21.99
CA LEU A 280 32.92 6.93 -22.66
C LEU A 280 33.12 6.88 -24.18
N THR A 281 34.28 6.43 -24.66
CA THR A 281 34.56 6.30 -26.10
C THR A 281 33.59 5.34 -26.78
N GLN A 282 33.27 4.21 -26.16
CA GLN A 282 32.31 3.25 -26.72
C GLN A 282 30.87 3.84 -26.77
N ARG A 283 30.47 4.69 -25.80
CA ARG A 283 29.20 5.44 -25.84
C ARG A 283 29.21 6.58 -26.87
N GLN A 284 30.33 7.28 -27.02
CA GLN A 284 30.52 8.33 -28.04
C GLN A 284 30.34 7.75 -29.44
N ILE A 285 31.04 6.66 -29.76
CA ILE A 285 30.92 5.95 -31.05
C ILE A 285 29.47 5.48 -31.27
N TYR A 286 28.78 4.99 -30.24
CA TYR A 286 27.36 4.62 -30.35
C TYR A 286 26.48 5.83 -30.70
N ASN A 287 26.61 6.95 -29.97
CA ASN A 287 25.81 8.15 -30.21
C ASN A 287 26.09 8.73 -31.62
N GLU A 288 27.35 8.82 -32.03
CA GLU A 288 27.77 9.34 -33.33
C GLU A 288 27.31 8.48 -34.52
N THR A 289 27.20 7.15 -34.33
CA THR A 289 26.80 6.20 -35.38
C THR A 289 25.36 5.70 -35.25
N ASN A 290 24.58 6.27 -34.31
CA ASN A 290 23.22 5.83 -33.95
C ASN A 290 23.13 4.29 -33.78
N GLY A 291 24.12 3.72 -33.09
CA GLY A 291 24.20 2.29 -32.78
C GLY A 291 24.64 1.35 -33.91
N GLU A 292 25.13 1.86 -35.05
CA GLU A 292 25.83 1.00 -36.03
C GLU A 292 27.14 0.44 -35.44
N ARG A 293 27.85 1.24 -34.62
CA ARG A 293 29.07 0.87 -33.90
C ARG A 293 28.97 1.20 -32.40
N GLY A 294 30.01 0.86 -31.63
CA GLY A 294 30.14 1.22 -30.22
C GLY A 294 29.26 0.39 -29.28
N ALA A 295 28.88 0.99 -28.15
CA ALA A 295 28.03 0.38 -27.13
C ALA A 295 27.07 1.42 -26.50
N PHE A 296 25.80 1.05 -26.28
CA PHE A 296 24.88 1.86 -25.47
C PHE A 296 25.19 1.67 -23.98
N VAL A 297 26.34 2.18 -23.54
CA VAL A 297 26.74 2.16 -22.13
C VAL A 297 25.83 3.12 -21.36
N VAL A 298 25.11 2.62 -20.36
CA VAL A 298 24.21 3.43 -19.51
C VAL A 298 24.70 3.58 -18.08
N ALA A 299 25.54 2.66 -17.62
CA ALA A 299 26.18 2.75 -16.32
C ALA A 299 27.63 2.24 -16.32
N THR A 300 28.46 2.80 -15.44
CA THR A 300 29.69 2.15 -14.95
C THR A 300 29.53 1.69 -13.51
N ASN A 301 30.11 0.53 -13.15
CA ASN A 301 30.25 0.12 -11.75
C ASN A 301 31.74 0.12 -11.34
N SER A 302 32.02 0.77 -10.22
CA SER A 302 33.35 0.79 -9.59
C SER A 302 33.31 0.29 -8.15
N SER A 303 33.63 -1.00 -7.99
CA SER A 303 33.62 -1.71 -6.71
C SER A 303 34.92 -1.57 -5.90
N TRP A 304 35.65 -0.46 -6.09
CA TRP A 304 37.02 -0.17 -5.59
C TRP A 304 37.20 1.34 -5.34
N GLY A 305 38.19 1.71 -4.51
CA GLY A 305 38.42 3.10 -4.11
C GLY A 305 39.71 3.36 -3.33
N ARG A 306 39.84 4.59 -2.79
CA ARG A 306 40.91 5.05 -1.89
C ARG A 306 40.31 5.51 -0.54
N ASP A 307 40.27 4.60 0.43
CA ASP A 307 39.96 4.91 1.83
C ASP A 307 40.70 6.18 2.32
N GLY A 308 40.00 7.19 2.82
CA GLY A 308 40.62 8.34 3.48
C GLY A 308 41.29 9.34 2.54
N ALA A 309 40.80 9.47 1.30
CA ALA A 309 41.28 10.44 0.32
C ALA A 309 40.40 11.71 0.31
N ASP A 310 41.01 12.87 0.12
CA ASP A 310 40.30 14.13 -0.14
C ASP A 310 39.98 14.24 -1.65
N PRO A 311 38.71 14.37 -2.06
CA PRO A 311 38.33 14.57 -3.46
C PRO A 311 38.98 15.79 -4.12
N ASN A 312 39.35 16.81 -3.34
CA ASN A 312 40.04 18.01 -3.83
C ASN A 312 41.48 17.73 -4.33
N ASP A 313 42.10 16.61 -3.90
CA ASP A 313 43.39 16.15 -4.44
C ASP A 313 43.23 15.38 -5.77
N SER A 314 42.02 14.93 -6.12
CA SER A 314 41.72 14.12 -7.31
C SER A 314 40.68 14.75 -8.28
N PRO A 315 40.74 16.07 -8.60
CA PRO A 315 39.67 16.77 -9.32
C PRO A 315 39.48 16.27 -10.77
N LEU A 316 40.53 15.74 -11.41
CA LEU A 316 40.45 15.14 -12.75
C LEU A 316 39.71 13.80 -12.79
N TRP A 317 39.57 13.13 -11.65
CA TRP A 317 38.75 11.93 -11.53
C TRP A 317 37.30 12.33 -11.31
N CYS A 318 37.00 13.20 -10.33
CA CYS A 318 35.62 13.63 -10.06
C CYS A 318 34.95 14.27 -11.30
N ALA A 319 35.65 15.17 -12.00
CA ALA A 319 35.14 15.81 -13.22
C ALA A 319 34.94 14.84 -14.41
N PHE A 320 35.45 13.61 -14.33
CA PHE A 320 35.20 12.59 -15.34
C PHE A 320 33.79 11.97 -15.20
N TYR A 321 33.18 12.00 -14.02
CA TYR A 321 31.79 11.59 -13.83
C TYR A 321 30.83 12.56 -14.54
N ASP A 322 31.07 13.86 -14.44
CA ASP A 322 30.27 14.88 -15.14
C ASP A 322 30.37 14.71 -16.67
N LEU A 323 31.58 14.50 -17.19
CA LEU A 323 31.82 14.22 -18.62
C LEU A 323 31.17 12.93 -19.11
N MET A 324 31.05 11.90 -18.27
CA MET A 324 30.28 10.69 -18.60
C MET A 324 28.77 10.94 -18.54
N GLY A 325 28.33 11.79 -17.61
CA GLY A 325 26.96 12.28 -17.49
C GLY A 325 26.45 12.99 -18.74
N GLU A 326 27.27 13.87 -19.34
CA GLU A 326 26.97 14.54 -20.62
C GLU A 326 26.56 13.55 -21.74
N TYR A 327 27.06 12.31 -21.71
CA TYR A 327 26.77 11.27 -22.69
C TYR A 327 25.73 10.23 -22.23
N GLY A 328 25.15 10.42 -21.04
CA GLY A 328 24.09 9.58 -20.48
C GLY A 328 24.59 8.32 -19.75
N ILE A 329 25.81 8.36 -19.21
CA ILE A 329 26.37 7.28 -18.38
C ILE A 329 26.33 7.70 -16.90
N LEU A 330 25.55 6.99 -16.09
CA LEU A 330 25.66 7.08 -14.63
C LEU A 330 26.85 6.24 -14.13
N SER A 331 27.39 6.57 -12.97
CA SER A 331 28.45 5.77 -12.32
C SER A 331 28.03 5.37 -10.92
N THR A 332 28.35 4.15 -10.51
CA THR A 332 28.13 3.68 -9.14
C THR A 332 29.47 3.46 -8.42
N GLY A 333 29.56 4.02 -7.22
CA GLY A 333 30.76 3.97 -6.38
C GLY A 333 30.51 3.17 -5.10
N ALA A 334 31.26 2.08 -4.92
CA ALA A 334 31.30 1.38 -3.63
C ALA A 334 32.14 2.17 -2.62
N THR A 335 31.53 2.63 -1.51
CA THR A 335 32.29 3.29 -0.43
C THR A 335 33.17 2.31 0.35
N THR A 336 34.02 2.79 1.27
CA THR A 336 34.96 1.94 2.03
C THR A 336 34.29 0.74 2.72
N ASN A 337 34.97 -0.41 2.76
CA ASN A 337 34.53 -1.61 3.49
C ASN A 337 34.86 -1.55 5.01
N ARG A 338 34.86 -0.34 5.59
CA ARG A 338 35.16 -0.07 7.00
C ARG A 338 34.08 0.82 7.60
N ASN A 339 33.56 0.45 8.77
CA ASN A 339 32.59 1.29 9.49
C ASN A 339 33.22 2.62 9.92
N ARG A 340 32.99 3.65 9.10
CA ARG A 340 33.57 5.00 9.18
C ARG A 340 32.64 5.98 8.51
N ASP A 341 32.55 7.15 9.10
CA ASP A 341 31.94 8.34 8.50
C ASP A 341 32.91 8.92 7.45
N VAL A 342 32.53 8.86 6.17
CA VAL A 342 33.35 9.35 5.05
C VAL A 342 33.26 10.86 4.86
N ASP A 343 32.20 11.51 5.34
CA ASP A 343 32.11 12.98 5.37
C ASP A 343 33.21 13.56 6.29
N LEU A 344 33.63 12.80 7.31
CA LEU A 344 34.67 13.18 8.26
C LEU A 344 36.09 12.69 7.92
N VAL A 345 36.26 11.59 7.18
CA VAL A 345 37.60 11.02 6.88
C VAL A 345 38.01 11.08 5.42
N GLY A 346 37.08 11.36 4.50
CA GLY A 346 37.27 11.30 3.06
C GLY A 346 37.20 9.88 2.48
N ASP A 347 36.71 9.77 1.25
CA ASP A 347 36.77 8.56 0.44
C ASP A 347 36.73 8.94 -1.06
N MET A 348 37.35 8.11 -1.90
CA MET A 348 37.26 8.22 -3.36
C MET A 348 36.88 6.85 -3.93
N PRO A 349 35.85 6.74 -4.79
CA PRO A 349 35.19 7.85 -5.47
C PRO A 349 34.09 8.55 -4.66
N THR A 350 33.64 8.01 -3.51
CA THR A 350 32.32 8.42 -2.98
C THR A 350 32.25 9.85 -2.42
N GLY A 351 33.38 10.52 -2.18
CA GLY A 351 33.39 11.95 -1.86
C GLY A 351 33.25 12.89 -3.07
N CYS A 352 33.27 12.41 -4.31
CA CYS A 352 33.07 13.25 -5.50
C CYS A 352 31.62 13.76 -5.57
N SER A 353 31.43 15.07 -5.54
CA SER A 353 30.12 15.73 -5.61
C SER A 353 29.51 15.82 -7.02
N SER A 354 29.62 14.75 -7.82
CA SER A 354 29.06 14.70 -9.19
C SER A 354 27.63 14.17 -9.15
N GLU A 355 26.70 14.88 -9.80
CA GLU A 355 25.31 14.44 -9.93
C GLU A 355 25.14 13.19 -10.81
N PHE A 356 26.21 12.72 -11.46
CA PHE A 356 26.21 11.47 -12.25
C PHE A 356 26.91 10.32 -11.53
N LEU A 357 27.30 10.51 -10.27
CA LEU A 357 27.72 9.45 -9.36
C LEU A 357 26.54 9.08 -8.43
N LEU A 358 26.43 7.78 -8.11
CA LEU A 358 25.64 7.26 -7.00
C LEU A 358 26.59 6.49 -6.07
N SER A 359 26.81 7.03 -4.87
CA SER A 359 27.64 6.45 -3.84
C SER A 359 26.83 5.49 -2.96
N VAL A 360 27.34 4.26 -2.79
CA VAL A 360 26.54 3.14 -2.27
C VAL A 360 27.19 2.50 -1.04
N THR A 361 26.42 2.41 0.05
CA THR A 361 26.75 1.57 1.22
C THR A 361 25.99 0.25 1.22
N ALA A 362 26.45 -0.73 2.01
CA ALA A 362 25.88 -2.08 2.04
C ALA A 362 24.82 -2.23 3.14
N THR A 363 23.68 -2.85 2.82
CA THR A 363 22.70 -3.38 3.79
C THR A 363 22.81 -4.90 3.93
N ASN A 364 22.12 -5.46 4.92
CA ASN A 364 22.10 -6.88 5.28
C ASN A 364 20.67 -7.47 5.28
N PRO A 365 20.49 -8.80 5.44
CA PRO A 365 19.18 -9.46 5.35
C PRO A 365 18.11 -9.02 6.36
N ILE A 366 18.42 -8.17 7.33
CA ILE A 366 17.49 -7.67 8.35
C ILE A 366 17.31 -6.14 8.29
N ASP A 367 17.57 -5.54 7.12
CA ASP A 367 17.48 -4.10 6.86
C ASP A 367 18.22 -3.23 7.88
N ARG A 368 19.47 -3.62 8.14
CA ARG A 368 20.47 -2.77 8.79
C ARG A 368 21.66 -2.56 7.89
N ARG A 369 22.30 -1.39 7.97
CA ARG A 369 23.60 -1.15 7.35
C ARG A 369 24.61 -2.20 7.84
N ALA A 370 25.45 -2.68 6.95
CA ALA A 370 26.59 -3.53 7.26
C ALA A 370 27.70 -2.72 7.96
N ASN A 371 28.79 -3.38 8.36
CA ASN A 371 29.93 -2.72 9.01
C ASN A 371 30.86 -2.01 7.99
N THR A 372 30.27 -1.16 7.14
CA THR A 372 30.84 -0.48 5.96
C THR A 372 30.78 1.04 6.09
N GLY A 373 31.35 1.79 5.15
CA GLY A 373 31.35 3.26 5.16
C GLY A 373 29.94 3.85 5.15
N PHE A 374 29.80 5.07 5.63
CA PHE A 374 28.55 5.83 5.65
C PHE A 374 28.87 7.33 5.62
N GLY A 375 27.90 8.18 5.30
CA GLY A 375 28.10 9.63 5.18
C GLY A 375 26.80 10.32 4.78
N ARG A 376 26.33 11.25 5.61
CA ARG A 376 25.05 11.93 5.43
C ARG A 376 25.05 12.87 4.22
N ASN A 377 26.23 13.29 3.76
CA ASN A 377 26.44 14.22 2.65
C ASN A 377 27.13 13.58 1.43
N SER A 378 27.83 12.44 1.60
CA SER A 378 28.58 11.78 0.50
C SER A 378 28.08 10.38 0.10
N ILE A 379 27.07 9.80 0.77
CA ILE A 379 26.51 8.50 0.38
C ILE A 379 25.03 8.66 0.04
N GLU A 380 24.64 8.53 -1.23
CA GLU A 380 23.24 8.58 -1.67
C GLU A 380 22.34 7.59 -0.92
N LEU A 381 22.65 6.28 -0.99
CA LEU A 381 21.74 5.21 -0.57
C LEU A 381 22.44 3.93 -0.10
N GLY A 382 21.67 3.07 0.57
CA GLY A 382 22.07 1.69 0.84
C GLY A 382 21.58 0.72 -0.25
N ALA A 383 22.31 -0.37 -0.48
CA ALA A 383 21.81 -1.52 -1.23
C ALA A 383 22.36 -2.84 -0.63
N PRO A 384 21.68 -3.98 -0.81
CA PRO A 384 22.15 -5.28 -0.32
C PRO A 384 23.59 -5.63 -0.71
N GLY A 385 24.46 -5.78 0.30
CA GLY A 385 25.89 -6.10 0.10
C GLY A 385 26.48 -7.05 1.15
N PHE A 386 25.71 -7.51 2.13
CA PHE A 386 26.17 -8.45 3.17
C PHE A 386 25.61 -9.86 2.92
N ARG A 387 26.50 -10.86 2.84
CA ARG A 387 26.18 -12.27 2.54
C ARG A 387 25.34 -12.44 1.28
N VAL A 388 25.75 -11.77 0.20
CA VAL A 388 25.14 -11.93 -1.13
C VAL A 388 25.65 -13.21 -1.78
N PHE A 389 24.81 -13.91 -2.54
CA PHE A 389 25.18 -15.12 -3.28
C PHE A 389 25.27 -14.81 -4.78
N SER A 390 26.44 -15.05 -5.40
CA SER A 390 26.71 -14.69 -6.80
C SER A 390 27.62 -15.71 -7.53
N THR A 391 27.80 -15.53 -8.84
CA THR A 391 28.72 -16.30 -9.71
C THR A 391 30.18 -16.22 -9.22
N GLY A 392 30.95 -17.29 -9.35
CA GLY A 392 32.30 -17.39 -8.81
C GLY A 392 33.35 -17.93 -9.79
N ASN A 393 34.58 -18.05 -9.33
CA ASN A 393 35.67 -18.60 -10.14
C ASN A 393 35.38 -20.04 -10.60
N ASN A 394 35.87 -20.40 -11.80
CA ASN A 394 35.81 -21.76 -12.36
C ASN A 394 34.40 -22.32 -12.59
N GLY A 395 33.38 -21.47 -12.76
CA GLY A 395 31.99 -21.92 -13.01
C GLY A 395 31.34 -22.49 -11.75
N GLN A 396 31.55 -21.85 -10.61
CA GLN A 396 30.99 -22.19 -9.30
C GLN A 396 30.23 -20.97 -8.75
N TYR A 397 29.59 -21.10 -7.59
CA TYR A 397 28.84 -20.02 -6.94
C TYR A 397 29.35 -19.81 -5.52
N SER A 398 29.27 -18.58 -5.02
CA SER A 398 29.87 -18.19 -3.74
C SER A 398 29.09 -17.10 -3.01
N GLU A 399 29.01 -17.22 -1.69
CA GLU A 399 28.62 -16.13 -0.80
C GLU A 399 29.76 -15.11 -0.68
N SER A 400 29.45 -13.81 -0.65
CA SER A 400 30.42 -12.72 -0.53
C SER A 400 29.84 -11.53 0.25
N THR A 401 30.67 -10.54 0.60
CA THR A 401 30.27 -9.42 1.47
C THR A 401 31.12 -8.18 1.22
N GLY A 402 30.47 -7.03 1.08
CA GLY A 402 31.08 -5.71 0.94
C GLY A 402 30.21 -4.71 0.15
N THR A 403 30.54 -3.43 0.25
CA THR A 403 29.99 -2.34 -0.59
C THR A 403 30.21 -2.61 -2.08
N SER A 404 31.30 -3.29 -2.39
CA SER A 404 31.66 -3.85 -3.70
C SER A 404 30.58 -4.72 -4.35
N PHE A 405 29.59 -5.18 -3.58
CA PHE A 405 28.42 -5.93 -4.05
C PHE A 405 27.09 -5.17 -3.97
N ALA A 406 27.04 -4.09 -3.19
CA ALA A 406 25.91 -3.15 -3.17
C ALA A 406 25.92 -2.25 -4.43
N SER A 407 27.09 -1.71 -4.78
CA SER A 407 27.33 -0.87 -5.97
C SER A 407 26.88 -1.51 -7.31
N PRO A 408 27.22 -2.77 -7.64
CA PRO A 408 26.76 -3.40 -8.87
C PRO A 408 25.26 -3.65 -8.90
N LEU A 409 24.59 -3.74 -7.74
CA LEU A 409 23.15 -3.89 -7.69
C LEU A 409 22.43 -2.60 -8.11
N VAL A 410 22.95 -1.42 -7.69
CA VAL A 410 22.49 -0.11 -8.19
C VAL A 410 22.79 0.02 -9.69
N ALA A 411 23.98 -0.36 -10.16
CA ALA A 411 24.30 -0.33 -11.60
C ALA A 411 23.38 -1.23 -12.42
N GLY A 412 23.03 -2.40 -11.89
CA GLY A 412 22.06 -3.31 -12.47
C GLY A 412 20.65 -2.71 -12.54
N VAL A 413 20.18 -2.03 -11.49
CA VAL A 413 18.89 -1.31 -11.52
C VAL A 413 18.90 -0.15 -12.52
N ILE A 414 20.02 0.56 -12.69
CA ILE A 414 20.16 1.56 -13.78
C ILE A 414 19.98 0.89 -15.15
N GLY A 415 20.62 -0.27 -15.38
CA GLY A 415 20.42 -1.05 -16.61
C GLY A 415 18.99 -1.54 -16.82
N LEU A 416 18.28 -1.85 -15.72
CA LEU A 416 16.89 -2.27 -15.74
C LEU A 416 15.96 -1.08 -16.04
N ALA A 417 16.24 0.09 -15.46
CA ALA A 417 15.51 1.33 -15.70
C ALA A 417 15.57 1.77 -17.18
N TYR A 418 16.71 1.58 -17.85
CA TYR A 418 16.82 1.80 -19.30
C TYR A 418 16.07 0.79 -20.18
N SER A 419 15.37 -0.19 -19.58
CA SER A 419 14.58 -1.22 -20.27
C SER A 419 13.06 -1.12 -20.04
N ILE A 420 12.57 -0.06 -19.38
CA ILE A 420 11.13 0.15 -19.22
C ILE A 420 10.42 0.29 -20.59
N PRO A 421 9.13 -0.08 -20.69
CA PRO A 421 8.35 0.01 -21.93
C PRO A 421 7.93 1.46 -22.27
N CYS A 422 8.88 2.40 -22.27
CA CYS A 422 8.65 3.83 -22.48
C CYS A 422 9.41 4.38 -23.70
N GLU A 423 8.68 4.71 -24.77
CA GLU A 423 9.24 5.31 -25.99
C GLU A 423 9.73 6.75 -25.76
N SER A 424 9.03 7.57 -24.96
CA SER A 424 9.39 8.99 -24.72
C SER A 424 10.74 9.11 -24.00
N PHE A 425 10.92 8.42 -22.86
CA PHE A 425 12.20 8.30 -22.16
C PHE A 425 13.31 7.76 -23.09
N MET A 426 13.01 6.74 -23.91
CA MET A 426 14.00 6.20 -24.84
C MET A 426 14.37 7.17 -25.97
N ASN A 427 13.49 8.07 -26.37
CA ASN A 427 13.84 9.19 -27.25
C ASN A 427 14.72 10.23 -26.51
N ILE A 428 14.36 10.63 -25.28
CA ILE A 428 15.17 11.52 -24.45
C ILE A 428 16.59 10.96 -24.30
N SER A 429 16.78 9.66 -24.04
CA SER A 429 18.11 9.04 -23.90
C SER A 429 19.04 9.15 -25.12
N LYS A 430 18.49 9.49 -26.30
CA LYS A 430 19.23 9.70 -27.56
C LYS A 430 19.33 11.18 -27.94
N THR A 431 18.35 12.02 -27.58
CA THR A 431 18.35 13.46 -27.90
C THR A 431 18.97 14.33 -26.80
N ASP A 432 18.81 13.94 -25.53
CA ASP A 432 19.34 14.57 -24.33
C ASP A 432 19.77 13.47 -23.32
N PRO A 433 20.92 12.81 -23.57
CA PRO A 433 21.38 11.68 -22.76
C PRO A 433 21.62 12.04 -21.29
N ALA A 434 22.06 13.28 -21.03
CA ALA A 434 22.30 13.80 -19.69
C ALA A 434 21.00 13.86 -18.88
N ARG A 435 19.93 14.44 -19.45
CA ARG A 435 18.60 14.45 -18.81
C ARG A 435 18.07 13.05 -18.53
N ALA A 436 18.25 12.10 -19.46
CA ALA A 436 17.85 10.70 -19.21
C ALA A 436 18.61 10.07 -18.03
N ALA A 437 19.92 10.33 -17.90
CA ALA A 437 20.69 9.89 -16.73
C ALA A 437 20.20 10.56 -15.43
N SER A 438 19.90 11.87 -15.45
CA SER A 438 19.31 12.57 -14.30
C SER A 438 17.95 12.00 -13.90
N MET A 439 17.07 11.69 -14.86
CA MET A 439 15.76 11.06 -14.59
C MET A 439 15.92 9.69 -13.92
N VAL A 440 16.83 8.83 -14.41
CA VAL A 440 17.10 7.52 -13.80
C VAL A 440 17.69 7.66 -12.39
N ARG A 441 18.59 8.62 -12.15
CA ARG A 441 19.09 8.90 -10.80
C ARG A 441 17.97 9.36 -9.87
N GLN A 442 17.15 10.32 -10.31
CA GLN A 442 16.02 10.83 -9.52
C GLN A 442 15.07 9.70 -9.11
N ALA A 443 14.59 8.91 -10.08
CA ALA A 443 13.70 7.78 -9.84
C ALA A 443 14.29 6.75 -8.84
N ILE A 444 15.60 6.48 -8.90
CA ILE A 444 16.29 5.57 -7.96
C ILE A 444 16.41 6.15 -6.55
N LEU A 445 16.65 7.46 -6.41
CA LEU A 445 16.83 8.11 -5.10
C LEU A 445 15.50 8.40 -4.39
N GLU A 446 14.46 8.72 -5.14
CA GLU A 446 13.08 8.90 -4.64
C GLU A 446 12.38 7.57 -4.40
N GLY A 447 12.75 6.52 -5.14
CA GLY A 447 12.13 5.20 -5.04
C GLY A 447 12.58 4.36 -3.85
N VAL A 448 13.57 4.78 -3.05
CA VAL A 448 14.13 3.96 -1.97
C VAL A 448 13.09 3.59 -0.90
N ASP A 449 13.24 2.41 -0.29
CA ASP A 449 12.51 2.07 0.93
C ASP A 449 13.19 2.74 2.14
N PRO A 450 12.52 3.64 2.89
CA PRO A 450 13.14 4.35 4.01
C PRO A 450 13.53 3.41 5.15
N LEU A 451 14.77 3.47 5.62
CA LEU A 451 15.28 2.63 6.71
C LEU A 451 15.82 3.49 7.86
N GLU A 452 15.30 3.29 9.07
CA GLU A 452 15.75 4.01 10.28
C GLU A 452 17.24 3.82 10.59
N SER A 453 17.90 2.77 10.07
CA SER A 453 19.36 2.62 10.17
C SER A 453 20.18 3.33 9.08
N LEU A 454 19.55 4.02 8.14
CA LEU A 454 20.21 4.77 7.07
C LEU A 454 19.84 6.26 7.12
N ARG A 455 18.70 6.61 7.74
CA ARG A 455 18.16 7.97 7.93
C ARG A 455 19.19 9.09 8.17
N GLU A 456 20.13 8.88 9.09
CA GLU A 456 21.19 9.85 9.42
C GLU A 456 22.60 9.42 8.96
N GLU A 457 22.67 8.41 8.08
CA GLU A 457 23.91 7.78 7.61
C GLU A 457 24.05 7.80 6.08
N THR A 458 23.01 8.20 5.35
CA THR A 458 22.97 8.42 3.89
C THR A 458 22.08 9.63 3.54
N ILE A 459 22.14 10.14 2.31
CA ILE A 459 21.36 11.30 1.84
C ILE A 459 19.86 10.95 1.79
N THR A 460 19.49 9.84 1.14
CA THR A 460 18.09 9.42 1.00
C THR A 460 17.49 8.80 2.27
N GLY A 461 18.33 8.32 3.18
CA GLY A 461 17.89 7.57 4.36
C GLY A 461 17.32 6.18 4.06
N GLY A 462 17.44 5.66 2.83
CA GLY A 462 16.77 4.43 2.40
C GLY A 462 17.64 3.42 1.64
N ARG A 463 17.01 2.27 1.35
CA ARG A 463 17.56 1.16 0.55
C ARG A 463 17.01 1.21 -0.87
N LEU A 464 17.87 0.95 -1.86
CA LEU A 464 17.50 0.64 -3.24
C LEU A 464 16.28 -0.29 -3.35
N ASN A 465 15.28 0.13 -4.12
CA ASN A 465 14.09 -0.63 -4.48
C ASN A 465 13.92 -0.53 -6.01
N ALA A 466 14.05 -1.65 -6.72
CA ALA A 466 13.99 -1.71 -8.17
C ALA A 466 12.58 -1.43 -8.70
N TYR A 467 11.54 -1.92 -8.02
CA TYR A 467 10.14 -1.77 -8.45
C TYR A 467 9.72 -0.30 -8.40
N ASN A 468 9.91 0.37 -7.26
CA ASN A 468 9.64 1.80 -7.11
C ASN A 468 10.50 2.64 -8.08
N SER A 469 11.78 2.28 -8.28
CA SER A 469 12.64 2.97 -9.26
C SER A 469 12.09 2.91 -10.68
N LEU A 470 11.48 1.79 -11.07
CA LEU A 470 10.87 1.62 -12.39
C LEU A 470 9.50 2.30 -12.50
N LEU A 471 8.68 2.28 -11.43
CA LEU A 471 7.42 3.03 -11.38
C LEU A 471 7.65 4.55 -11.47
N ASN A 472 8.52 5.11 -10.63
CA ASN A 472 8.84 6.54 -10.65
C ASN A 472 9.32 6.97 -12.05
N LEU A 473 10.16 6.17 -12.71
CA LEU A 473 10.61 6.48 -14.07
C LEU A 473 9.51 6.34 -15.14
N MET A 474 8.51 5.47 -14.94
CA MET A 474 7.32 5.39 -15.78
C MET A 474 6.37 6.58 -15.59
N ASP A 475 6.26 7.13 -14.39
CA ASP A 475 5.48 8.34 -14.14
C ASP A 475 6.19 9.59 -14.70
N MET A 476 7.50 9.70 -14.51
CA MET A 476 8.36 10.70 -15.15
C MET A 476 8.44 10.60 -16.69
N CYS A 477 7.94 9.50 -17.26
CA CYS A 477 7.93 9.21 -18.70
C CYS A 477 6.71 9.83 -19.43
N MET A 478 5.69 10.29 -18.70
CA MET A 478 4.50 10.93 -19.31
C MET A 478 4.84 12.25 -20.02
N ASP A 479 4.17 12.54 -21.14
CA ASP A 479 4.56 13.58 -22.12
C ASP A 479 4.67 15.02 -21.56
N CYS A 480 4.01 15.32 -20.45
CA CYS A 480 4.36 16.44 -19.58
C CYS A 480 3.97 16.10 -18.12
N PRO A 481 4.94 16.00 -17.19
CA PRO A 481 4.70 15.50 -15.83
C PRO A 481 3.91 16.47 -14.95
N HIS A 482 3.23 15.93 -13.93
CA HIS A 482 2.40 16.67 -12.99
C HIS A 482 3.22 17.36 -11.88
N PRO A 483 2.95 18.63 -11.51
CA PRO A 483 3.65 19.29 -10.40
C PRO A 483 3.30 18.69 -9.03
N SER A 484 4.31 18.15 -8.33
CA SER A 484 4.18 17.71 -6.94
C SER A 484 4.04 18.91 -6.01
N ILE A 485 2.94 18.98 -5.27
CA ILE A 485 2.72 19.99 -4.23
C ILE A 485 3.49 19.58 -2.97
N GLU A 486 4.25 20.52 -2.41
CA GLU A 486 5.06 20.32 -1.20
C GLU A 486 4.32 20.82 0.05
N GLU A 487 3.70 22.00 -0.03
CA GLU A 487 3.04 22.66 1.10
C GLU A 487 1.96 23.63 0.60
N VAL A 488 0.86 23.73 1.34
CA VAL A 488 -0.17 24.78 1.17
C VAL A 488 -0.41 25.42 2.53
N ALA A 489 -0.11 26.71 2.66
CA ALA A 489 -0.12 27.42 3.93
C ALA A 489 -1.03 28.66 3.88
N THR A 490 -1.94 28.78 4.84
CA THR A 490 -2.72 29.99 5.10
C THR A 490 -1.97 30.87 6.10
N ASP A 491 -1.05 31.71 5.61
CA ASP A 491 -0.16 32.49 6.49
C ASP A 491 -0.90 33.66 7.18
N LEU A 492 -1.93 34.24 6.52
CA LEU A 492 -2.73 35.36 7.05
C LEU A 492 -4.21 35.31 6.63
N LEU A 493 -4.97 36.27 7.18
CA LEU A 493 -6.43 36.40 7.18
C LEU A 493 -7.11 36.34 5.79
N ASP A 494 -6.37 36.75 4.76
CA ASP A 494 -6.81 37.03 3.40
C ASP A 494 -5.81 36.55 2.33
N SER A 495 -4.86 35.68 2.68
CA SER A 495 -3.85 35.18 1.72
C SER A 495 -3.47 33.71 1.89
N ILE A 496 -3.06 33.09 0.77
CA ILE A 496 -2.60 31.70 0.67
C ILE A 496 -1.22 31.67 0.01
N GLN A 497 -0.32 30.85 0.56
CA GLN A 497 0.94 30.44 -0.07
C GLN A 497 0.83 29.00 -0.57
N ILE A 498 1.27 28.75 -1.81
CA ILE A 498 1.29 27.42 -2.44
C ILE A 498 2.72 27.13 -2.89
N SER A 499 3.27 26.01 -2.43
CA SER A 499 4.63 25.56 -2.68
C SER A 499 4.63 24.22 -3.41
N TRP A 500 5.41 24.12 -4.47
CA TRP A 500 5.55 22.91 -5.29
C TRP A 500 6.98 22.72 -5.78
N THR A 501 7.35 21.46 -6.06
CA THR A 501 8.66 21.10 -6.60
C THR A 501 8.76 21.53 -8.08
N PRO A 502 9.76 22.33 -8.48
CA PRO A 502 9.97 22.68 -9.90
C PRO A 502 10.42 21.45 -10.71
N ILE A 503 9.68 21.07 -11.75
CA ILE A 503 9.96 19.84 -12.52
C ILE A 503 11.02 20.06 -13.61
N LEU A 504 11.94 19.11 -13.75
CA LEU A 504 12.98 19.11 -14.79
C LEU A 504 12.39 18.89 -16.20
N GLY A 505 12.14 20.01 -16.88
CA GLY A 505 11.70 20.06 -18.28
C GLY A 505 10.41 20.85 -18.54
N THR A 506 9.83 21.48 -17.53
CA THR A 506 8.73 22.45 -17.72
C THR A 506 9.28 23.82 -18.08
N THR A 507 8.69 24.47 -19.09
CA THR A 507 9.04 25.83 -19.53
C THR A 507 8.38 26.91 -18.67
N GLN A 508 7.19 26.62 -18.14
CA GLN A 508 6.46 27.43 -17.18
C GLN A 508 5.54 26.54 -16.32
N THR A 509 5.09 27.07 -15.18
CA THR A 509 3.99 26.51 -14.40
C THR A 509 2.82 27.49 -14.42
N ASN A 510 1.60 26.99 -14.56
CA ASN A 510 0.38 27.78 -14.45
C ASN A 510 -0.39 27.37 -13.18
N LEU A 511 -1.05 28.30 -12.52
CA LEU A 511 -1.97 28.07 -11.41
C LEU A 511 -3.34 28.61 -11.79
N ARG A 512 -4.43 27.95 -11.40
CA ARG A 512 -5.78 28.50 -11.51
C ARG A 512 -6.59 28.26 -10.25
N TYR A 513 -7.55 29.15 -10.01
CA TYR A 513 -8.45 29.07 -8.87
C TYR A 513 -9.89 29.46 -9.21
N SER A 514 -10.84 28.90 -8.46
CA SER A 514 -12.28 29.14 -8.63
C SER A 514 -13.02 28.97 -7.29
N ILE A 515 -14.17 29.65 -7.13
CA ILE A 515 -15.08 29.50 -5.99
C ILE A 515 -16.25 28.55 -6.28
N ASP A 516 -16.48 28.17 -7.54
CA ASP A 516 -17.66 27.40 -7.97
C ASP A 516 -17.34 26.32 -9.02
N SER A 517 -16.07 26.17 -9.41
CA SER A 517 -15.55 25.33 -10.51
C SER A 517 -16.06 25.67 -11.92
N ALA A 518 -16.88 26.71 -12.08
CA ALA A 518 -17.41 27.16 -13.36
C ALA A 518 -16.59 28.33 -13.93
N ASP A 519 -16.37 29.38 -13.14
CA ASP A 519 -15.53 30.52 -13.52
C ASP A 519 -14.14 30.40 -12.88
N TRP A 520 -13.09 30.29 -13.72
CA TRP A 520 -11.70 30.09 -13.30
C TRP A 520 -10.84 31.31 -13.59
N VAL A 521 -10.09 31.78 -12.58
CA VAL A 521 -9.02 32.77 -12.75
C VAL A 521 -7.72 32.00 -12.99
N VAL A 522 -7.08 32.24 -14.13
CA VAL A 522 -5.82 31.59 -14.54
C VAL A 522 -4.65 32.56 -14.38
N LEU A 523 -3.57 32.07 -13.79
CA LEU A 523 -2.30 32.76 -13.55
C LEU A 523 -1.20 31.99 -14.28
N GLU A 524 -0.73 32.54 -15.41
CA GLU A 524 0.29 31.93 -16.25
C GLU A 524 1.70 32.24 -15.76
N ASN A 525 2.62 31.28 -15.90
CA ASN A 525 4.05 31.43 -15.56
C ASN A 525 4.32 31.93 -14.14
N VAL A 526 3.71 31.25 -13.17
CA VAL A 526 3.93 31.44 -11.73
C VAL A 526 5.17 30.67 -11.23
N SER A 527 5.76 31.14 -10.13
CA SER A 527 6.95 30.54 -9.50
C SER A 527 6.67 30.08 -8.08
N SER A 528 7.11 28.87 -7.74
CA SER A 528 7.12 28.36 -6.35
C SER A 528 8.12 29.13 -5.47
N PRO A 529 7.79 29.49 -4.21
CA PRO A 529 6.45 29.48 -3.63
C PRO A 529 5.63 30.68 -4.12
N PHE A 530 4.37 30.45 -4.50
CA PHE A 530 3.47 31.50 -4.99
C PHE A 530 2.53 31.99 -3.88
N ASN A 531 2.28 33.30 -3.84
CA ASN A 531 1.43 33.94 -2.83
C ASN A 531 0.26 34.66 -3.52
N LEU A 532 -0.94 34.51 -2.98
CA LEU A 532 -2.18 35.04 -3.57
C LEU A 532 -3.09 35.68 -2.51
N ASP A 533 -3.49 36.93 -2.75
CA ASP A 533 -4.48 37.67 -1.96
C ASP A 533 -5.90 37.34 -2.43
N LEU A 534 -6.83 37.10 -1.51
CA LEU A 534 -8.16 36.52 -1.76
C LEU A 534 -9.26 37.14 -0.89
N GLU A 535 -10.53 36.80 -1.15
CA GLU A 535 -11.63 37.18 -0.26
C GLU A 535 -11.65 36.27 0.99
N TRP A 536 -11.98 36.85 2.14
CA TRP A 536 -12.01 36.19 3.45
C TRP A 536 -13.23 35.28 3.61
N CYS A 537 -13.13 34.28 4.48
CA CYS A 537 -14.11 33.21 4.70
C CYS A 537 -14.73 32.61 3.42
N THR A 538 -13.92 32.46 2.38
CA THR A 538 -14.34 31.95 1.07
C THR A 538 -13.56 30.67 0.75
N GLU A 539 -14.25 29.65 0.27
CA GLU A 539 -13.63 28.40 -0.17
C GLU A 539 -13.21 28.52 -1.64
N TYR A 540 -11.94 28.19 -1.91
CA TYR A 540 -11.34 28.24 -3.24
C TYR A 540 -10.80 26.87 -3.61
N ILE A 541 -11.15 26.40 -4.80
CA ILE A 541 -10.56 25.22 -5.43
C ILE A 541 -9.31 25.67 -6.18
N PHE A 542 -8.17 25.00 -5.96
CA PHE A 542 -6.93 25.28 -6.66
C PHE A 542 -6.53 24.13 -7.58
N GLU A 543 -6.03 24.49 -8.78
CA GLU A 543 -5.45 23.54 -9.72
C GLU A 543 -4.15 24.10 -10.30
N ILE A 544 -3.17 23.22 -10.54
CA ILE A 544 -1.85 23.54 -11.09
C ILE A 544 -1.60 22.81 -12.40
N GLN A 545 -0.84 23.40 -13.31
CA GLN A 545 -0.51 22.82 -14.61
C GLN A 545 0.97 23.05 -14.93
N ALA A 546 1.66 21.96 -15.26
CA ALA A 546 2.95 22.00 -15.94
C ALA A 546 2.77 22.34 -17.42
N VAL A 547 3.69 23.13 -18.00
CA VAL A 547 3.78 23.34 -19.45
C VAL A 547 5.15 22.91 -19.92
N CYS A 548 5.22 22.10 -20.98
CA CYS A 548 6.45 21.56 -21.56
C CYS A 548 6.65 22.10 -22.99
N ASP A 549 7.87 21.99 -23.55
CA ASP A 549 8.22 22.54 -24.88
C ASP A 549 7.31 22.10 -26.06
N SER A 550 6.61 20.97 -25.92
CA SER A 550 5.78 20.38 -26.98
C SER A 550 4.30 20.19 -26.65
N ILE A 551 3.90 20.27 -25.38
CA ILE A 551 2.52 20.08 -24.93
C ILE A 551 2.29 20.71 -23.55
N ASP A 552 1.07 21.21 -23.30
CA ASP A 552 0.62 21.57 -21.95
C ASP A 552 0.23 20.28 -21.20
N GLY A 553 0.65 20.13 -19.94
CA GLY A 553 0.17 19.05 -19.07
C GLY A 553 -1.29 19.23 -18.67
N GLU A 554 -1.88 18.22 -18.03
CA GLU A 554 -3.24 18.37 -17.47
C GLU A 554 -3.25 19.25 -16.22
N TRP A 555 -4.44 19.81 -15.91
CA TRP A 555 -4.68 20.54 -14.68
C TRP A 555 -4.89 19.56 -13.52
N VAL A 556 -4.04 19.66 -12.50
CA VAL A 556 -4.02 18.79 -11.33
C VAL A 556 -4.62 19.54 -10.15
N ARG A 557 -5.61 18.94 -9.47
CA ARG A 557 -6.21 19.53 -8.26
C ARG A 557 -5.23 19.48 -7.11
N ILE A 558 -5.07 20.62 -6.44
CA ILE A 558 -4.27 20.77 -5.23
C ILE A 558 -5.14 20.33 -4.05
N ASP A 559 -6.11 21.17 -3.68
CA ASP A 559 -7.31 20.79 -2.94
C ASP A 559 -8.37 21.91 -3.01
N SER A 560 -9.41 21.89 -2.17
CA SER A 560 -10.11 23.13 -1.79
C SER A 560 -9.66 23.67 -0.44
N LEU A 561 -9.44 24.99 -0.35
CA LEU A 561 -8.95 25.68 0.84
C LEU A 561 -9.86 26.86 1.19
N LYS A 562 -10.24 26.97 2.46
CA LYS A 562 -11.09 28.05 2.98
C LYS A 562 -10.21 29.13 3.62
N THR A 563 -10.36 30.38 3.18
CA THR A 563 -9.64 31.53 3.78
C THR A 563 -10.17 31.83 5.19
N GLY A 564 -9.34 32.51 6.00
CA GLY A 564 -9.62 32.78 7.41
C GLY A 564 -10.72 33.81 7.69
N ASN A 565 -10.82 34.27 8.95
CA ASN A 565 -11.84 35.21 9.44
C ASN A 565 -13.30 34.75 9.27
N CYS A 566 -13.56 33.46 9.43
CA CYS A 566 -14.93 32.96 9.48
C CYS A 566 -15.62 33.24 10.81
N CYS A 567 -16.91 33.57 10.73
CA CYS A 567 -17.78 33.67 11.90
C CYS A 567 -18.25 32.28 12.33
N ASP A 568 -17.32 31.47 12.82
CA ASP A 568 -17.56 30.11 13.30
C ASP A 568 -17.68 30.10 14.84
N PRO A 569 -18.38 29.14 15.47
CA PRO A 569 -18.53 29.09 16.92
C PRO A 569 -17.18 28.81 17.63
N PRO A 570 -16.96 29.32 18.86
CA PRO A 570 -15.75 29.01 19.63
C PRO A 570 -15.59 27.50 19.88
N SER A 571 -14.35 27.03 19.76
CA SER A 571 -14.00 25.60 19.68
C SER A 571 -12.94 25.16 20.70
N GLU A 572 -12.04 26.06 21.08
CA GLU A 572 -11.00 25.82 22.08
C GLU A 572 -11.40 26.46 23.41
N PHE A 573 -11.27 25.72 24.51
CA PHE A 573 -11.71 26.16 25.84
C PHE A 573 -10.72 25.78 26.94
N GLU A 574 -10.48 26.71 27.86
CA GLU A 574 -9.80 26.48 29.14
C GLU A 574 -10.76 26.71 30.31
N ILE A 575 -10.62 25.95 31.41
CA ILE A 575 -11.54 25.99 32.55
C ILE A 575 -10.77 25.97 33.88
N THR A 576 -11.15 26.84 34.80
CA THR A 576 -10.67 26.86 36.20
C THR A 576 -11.84 27.02 37.17
N PHE A 577 -11.84 26.32 38.31
CA PHE A 577 -13.03 26.19 39.15
C PHE A 577 -12.76 25.85 40.62
N ASP A 578 -13.76 26.10 41.47
CA ASP A 578 -13.88 25.63 42.86
C ASP A 578 -15.30 25.07 43.11
N SER A 579 -15.66 24.70 44.35
CA SER A 579 -16.98 24.12 44.66
C SER A 579 -18.16 25.10 44.56
N THR A 580 -17.94 26.38 44.22
CA THR A 580 -18.97 27.41 44.07
C THR A 580 -18.78 28.36 42.88
N THR A 581 -17.65 28.30 42.19
CA THR A 581 -17.31 29.18 41.06
C THR A 581 -16.63 28.42 39.91
N ALA A 582 -16.80 28.93 38.69
CA ALA A 582 -16.12 28.44 37.50
C ALA A 582 -15.78 29.61 36.57
N THR A 583 -14.59 29.61 35.98
CA THR A 583 -14.19 30.55 34.92
C THR A 583 -13.84 29.75 33.68
N ILE A 584 -14.49 30.07 32.57
CA ILE A 584 -14.26 29.47 31.26
C ILE A 584 -13.67 30.55 30.36
N SER A 585 -12.57 30.24 29.67
CA SER A 585 -11.96 31.06 28.62
C SER A 585 -11.96 30.31 27.29
N TRP A 586 -11.92 31.03 26.16
CA TRP A 586 -12.02 30.46 24.82
C TRP A 586 -11.19 31.21 23.76
N ASN A 587 -11.00 30.59 22.59
CA ASN A 587 -10.31 31.22 21.46
C ASN A 587 -11.06 32.46 20.93
N GLN A 588 -10.31 33.52 20.59
CA GLN A 588 -10.88 34.74 20.04
C GLN A 588 -11.33 34.49 18.59
N ILE A 589 -12.65 34.45 18.37
CA ILE A 589 -13.21 34.42 17.02
C ILE A 589 -13.05 35.81 16.38
N VAL A 590 -12.54 35.86 15.16
CA VAL A 590 -12.46 37.08 14.35
C VAL A 590 -13.33 36.84 13.11
N PRO A 591 -14.31 37.71 12.79
CA PRO A 591 -14.50 39.08 13.27
C PRO A 591 -15.56 39.24 14.39
N ALA A 592 -15.59 38.35 15.39
CA ALA A 592 -16.57 38.46 16.47
C ALA A 592 -16.22 39.60 17.45
N PHE A 593 -17.21 40.43 17.77
CA PHE A 593 -17.06 41.57 18.69
C PHE A 593 -17.79 41.38 20.02
N GLU A 594 -18.72 40.43 20.09
CA GLU A 594 -19.50 40.07 21.28
C GLU A 594 -19.81 38.56 21.26
N TYR A 595 -20.18 38.01 22.42
CA TYR A 595 -20.56 36.62 22.61
C TYR A 595 -21.86 36.52 23.42
N ASN A 596 -22.69 35.51 23.15
CA ASN A 596 -23.72 35.04 24.08
C ASN A 596 -23.16 33.82 24.81
N VAL A 597 -22.95 33.93 26.12
CA VAL A 597 -22.49 32.82 26.95
C VAL A 597 -23.68 32.27 27.73
N ARG A 598 -23.93 30.97 27.68
CA ARG A 598 -25.01 30.33 28.45
C ARG A 598 -24.50 29.21 29.35
N PHE A 599 -25.16 29.01 30.49
CA PHE A 599 -24.94 27.87 31.36
C PHE A 599 -26.25 27.31 31.95
N ARG A 600 -26.23 26.07 32.44
CA ARG A 600 -27.30 25.46 33.23
C ARG A 600 -26.75 24.36 34.13
N LYS A 601 -27.49 23.93 35.14
CA LYS A 601 -27.20 22.67 35.83
C LYS A 601 -27.58 21.51 34.90
N PHE A 602 -26.83 20.42 34.93
CA PHE A 602 -27.11 19.24 34.12
C PHE A 602 -28.52 18.69 34.43
N GLY A 603 -29.32 18.49 33.38
CA GLY A 603 -30.72 18.07 33.48
C GLY A 603 -31.76 19.19 33.60
N ASP A 604 -31.38 20.46 33.77
CA ASP A 604 -32.35 21.58 33.77
C ASP A 604 -32.88 21.86 32.35
N GLU A 605 -34.18 22.09 32.20
CA GLU A 605 -34.79 22.44 30.90
C GLU A 605 -34.39 23.84 30.38
N PHE A 606 -33.91 24.72 31.27
CA PHE A 606 -33.67 26.13 30.98
C PHE A 606 -32.18 26.50 31.09
N TRP A 607 -31.76 27.43 30.24
CA TRP A 607 -30.41 27.99 30.24
C TRP A 607 -30.41 29.41 30.78
N ASP A 608 -29.51 29.71 31.72
CA ASP A 608 -29.17 31.08 32.12
C ASP A 608 -28.20 31.68 31.10
N ILE A 609 -28.65 32.71 30.39
CA ILE A 609 -27.92 33.33 29.28
C ILE A 609 -27.37 34.70 29.70
N THR A 610 -26.06 34.89 29.54
CA THR A 610 -25.37 36.19 29.57
C THR A 610 -25.13 36.66 28.13
N PRO A 611 -26.02 37.48 27.55
CA PRO A 611 -25.86 37.99 26.19
C PRO A 611 -24.91 39.18 26.12
N LEU A 612 -24.38 39.45 24.92
CA LEU A 612 -23.54 40.63 24.61
C LEU A 612 -22.28 40.76 25.48
N TRP A 613 -21.66 39.63 25.81
CA TRP A 613 -20.42 39.54 26.56
C TRP A 613 -19.22 39.93 25.68
N GLN A 614 -18.32 40.78 26.17
CA GLN A 614 -17.28 41.45 25.35
C GLN A 614 -15.84 40.94 25.62
N PHE A 615 -15.69 39.82 26.31
CA PHE A 615 -14.41 39.19 26.64
C PHE A 615 -14.42 37.72 26.22
N THR A 616 -13.24 37.13 26.01
CA THR A 616 -13.05 35.70 25.77
C THR A 616 -12.91 34.88 27.06
N GLU A 617 -13.25 35.46 28.21
CA GLU A 617 -13.29 34.78 29.51
C GLU A 617 -14.59 35.13 30.25
N LYS A 618 -15.17 34.19 30.99
CA LYS A 618 -16.40 34.39 31.77
C LYS A 618 -16.39 33.57 33.07
N THR A 619 -16.42 34.28 34.21
CA THR A 619 -16.67 33.68 35.53
C THR A 619 -18.15 33.58 35.86
N PHE A 620 -18.56 32.42 36.36
CA PHE A 620 -19.84 32.07 36.97
C PHE A 620 -19.64 31.85 38.47
N THR A 621 -20.63 32.21 39.28
CA THR A 621 -20.55 32.13 40.75
C THR A 621 -21.90 31.75 41.35
N GLY A 622 -21.87 31.14 42.53
CA GLY A 622 -23.08 30.59 43.16
C GLY A 622 -23.49 29.24 42.59
N LEU A 623 -22.53 28.50 42.03
CA LEU A 623 -22.70 27.09 41.71
C LEU A 623 -22.91 26.29 43.00
N GLU A 624 -23.68 25.21 42.93
CA GLU A 624 -23.80 24.25 44.03
C GLU A 624 -22.58 23.32 44.03
N PRO A 625 -22.02 22.92 45.19
CA PRO A 625 -21.03 21.85 45.28
C PRO A 625 -21.62 20.49 44.85
N CYS A 626 -20.80 19.57 44.35
CA CYS A 626 -21.22 18.24 43.88
C CYS A 626 -22.32 18.31 42.79
N ALA A 627 -22.20 19.23 41.84
CA ALA A 627 -23.16 19.43 40.76
C ALA A 627 -22.47 19.53 39.39
N PHE A 628 -23.05 18.86 38.41
CA PHE A 628 -22.69 19.00 37.01
C PHE A 628 -23.34 20.25 36.42
N TYR A 629 -22.57 21.00 35.64
CA TYR A 629 -23.01 22.17 34.89
C TYR A 629 -22.60 22.05 33.41
N GLU A 630 -23.48 22.52 32.54
CA GLU A 630 -23.26 22.62 31.10
C GLU A 630 -23.06 24.09 30.71
N PHE A 631 -22.17 24.36 29.75
CA PHE A 631 -21.85 25.68 29.23
C PHE A 631 -21.73 25.67 27.72
N GLN A 632 -22.15 26.75 27.06
CA GLN A 632 -21.93 26.97 25.63
C GLN A 632 -21.70 28.45 25.31
N VAL A 633 -20.91 28.73 24.28
CA VAL A 633 -20.64 30.09 23.79
C VAL A 633 -21.07 30.23 22.34
N GLN A 634 -21.77 31.31 22.01
CA GLN A 634 -22.17 31.68 20.65
C GLN A 634 -21.52 33.02 20.31
N ALA A 635 -20.75 33.10 19.23
CA ALA A 635 -20.10 34.34 18.78
C ALA A 635 -21.08 35.25 18.01
N ARG A 636 -20.76 36.56 17.98
CA ARG A 636 -21.52 37.59 17.26
C ARG A 636 -20.61 38.40 16.35
N CYS A 637 -20.89 38.35 15.06
CA CYS A 637 -20.20 39.10 14.01
C CYS A 637 -21.18 40.05 13.29
N GLU A 638 -20.71 40.78 12.28
CA GLU A 638 -21.58 41.67 11.49
C GLU A 638 -22.66 40.91 10.68
N THR A 639 -22.37 39.67 10.29
CA THR A 639 -23.27 38.77 9.56
C THR A 639 -24.40 38.20 10.43
N GLY A 640 -24.23 38.14 11.76
CA GLY A 640 -25.22 37.58 12.67
C GLY A 640 -24.61 36.97 13.94
N PHE A 641 -25.33 36.02 14.53
CA PHE A 641 -24.82 35.12 15.55
C PHE A 641 -24.48 33.76 14.93
N THR A 642 -23.45 33.10 15.44
CA THR A 642 -23.08 31.72 15.09
C THR A 642 -24.12 30.72 15.62
N GLN A 643 -23.90 29.42 15.42
CA GLN A 643 -24.48 28.43 16.33
C GLN A 643 -23.85 28.56 17.73
N TYR A 644 -24.39 27.89 18.74
CA TYR A 644 -23.65 27.72 19.98
C TYR A 644 -22.51 26.71 19.75
N SER A 645 -21.41 26.86 20.49
CA SER A 645 -20.33 25.86 20.61
C SER A 645 -20.88 24.51 21.06
N GLU A 646 -20.05 23.47 20.98
CA GLU A 646 -20.33 22.22 21.69
C GLU A 646 -20.53 22.42 23.19
N ILE A 647 -21.24 21.47 23.82
CA ILE A 647 -21.56 21.51 25.25
C ILE A 647 -20.32 21.19 26.06
N ILE A 648 -19.84 22.18 26.80
CA ILE A 648 -18.75 22.07 27.76
C ILE A 648 -19.34 21.64 29.10
N THR A 649 -18.87 20.54 29.68
CA THR A 649 -19.34 20.03 30.98
C THR A 649 -18.32 20.24 32.09
N LEU A 650 -18.78 20.60 33.29
CA LEU A 650 -17.97 20.74 34.50
C LEU A 650 -18.66 20.10 35.71
N GLU A 651 -17.90 19.51 36.63
CA GLU A 651 -18.36 19.08 37.96
C GLU A 651 -17.73 19.97 39.05
N THR A 652 -18.53 20.47 39.98
CA THR A 652 -18.03 21.19 41.16
C THR A 652 -17.55 20.24 42.27
N PRO A 653 -16.41 20.52 42.93
CA PRO A 653 -15.91 19.73 44.07
C PRO A 653 -16.85 19.64 45.29
N ASP A 654 -16.37 18.95 46.33
CA ASP A 654 -17.07 18.60 47.58
C ASP A 654 -18.22 17.57 47.41
N CYS A 655 -18.02 16.57 46.54
CA CYS A 655 -18.86 15.36 46.53
C CYS A 655 -18.71 14.54 47.82
N PHE A 656 -19.83 14.00 48.32
CA PHE A 656 -19.86 13.32 49.62
C PHE A 656 -19.11 11.98 49.60
N ASN A 657 -18.46 11.68 50.72
CA ASN A 657 -17.72 10.45 51.01
C ASN A 657 -18.59 9.18 50.80
N CYS A 658 -17.98 8.08 50.35
CA CYS A 658 -18.51 6.70 50.17
C CYS A 658 -19.16 6.03 51.41
N ASN A 659 -19.59 6.81 52.40
CA ASN A 659 -20.27 6.43 53.63
C ASN A 659 -21.76 6.86 53.66
N LEU A 660 -22.27 7.42 52.56
CA LEU A 660 -23.67 7.77 52.38
C LEU A 660 -24.14 7.31 50.99
N PRO A 661 -25.36 6.74 50.84
CA PRO A 661 -26.32 6.40 51.90
C PRO A 661 -25.86 5.25 52.84
N GLU A 662 -26.69 4.86 53.81
CA GLU A 662 -26.35 3.87 54.84
C GLU A 662 -26.41 2.43 54.30
N PHE A 663 -25.24 1.82 54.07
CA PHE A 663 -25.12 0.46 53.55
C PHE A 663 -25.42 -0.61 54.59
N CYS A 664 -26.04 -1.72 54.14
CA CYS A 664 -26.20 -2.91 54.95
C CYS A 664 -24.83 -3.44 55.43
N GLN A 665 -24.78 -3.91 56.68
CA GLN A 665 -23.56 -4.37 57.36
C GLN A 665 -23.47 -5.91 57.31
N PRO A 666 -22.60 -6.50 56.46
CA PRO A 666 -22.35 -7.94 56.42
C PRO A 666 -21.33 -8.33 57.50
N GLN A 667 -21.15 -9.62 57.77
CA GLN A 667 -20.20 -10.06 58.81
C GLN A 667 -19.70 -11.49 58.60
N GLY A 668 -18.38 -11.65 58.41
CA GLY A 668 -17.70 -12.90 58.76
C GLY A 668 -17.61 -13.04 60.29
N ILE A 669 -18.09 -14.15 60.87
CA ILE A 669 -18.06 -14.35 62.34
C ILE A 669 -16.64 -14.69 62.81
N SER A 670 -15.81 -15.30 61.96
CA SER A 670 -14.38 -15.49 62.19
C SER A 670 -13.57 -15.29 60.90
N ALA A 671 -12.65 -14.32 60.93
CA ALA A 671 -11.56 -14.17 59.97
C ALA A 671 -10.19 -14.45 60.63
N GLU A 672 -10.16 -15.25 61.71
CA GLU A 672 -8.93 -15.62 62.42
C GLU A 672 -8.16 -16.74 61.69
N ASN A 673 -8.89 -17.70 61.12
CA ASN A 673 -8.28 -18.85 60.42
C ASN A 673 -8.01 -18.55 58.95
N GLU A 674 -8.89 -17.80 58.29
CA GLU A 674 -8.88 -17.51 56.85
C GLU A 674 -9.45 -16.11 56.57
N TRP A 675 -8.81 -15.35 55.68
CA TRP A 675 -9.12 -13.93 55.41
C TRP A 675 -8.73 -13.54 53.97
N ILE A 676 -9.11 -12.34 53.53
CA ILE A 676 -8.63 -11.73 52.28
C ILE A 676 -7.26 -11.11 52.60
N ASP A 677 -6.16 -11.74 52.19
CA ASP A 677 -4.83 -11.29 52.59
C ASP A 677 -4.45 -9.99 51.88
N THR A 678 -4.51 -10.05 50.55
CA THR A 678 -4.35 -8.90 49.66
C THR A 678 -5.29 -9.02 48.47
N PHE A 679 -5.68 -7.88 47.91
CA PHE A 679 -6.31 -7.83 46.60
C PHE A 679 -5.75 -6.64 45.81
N MET A 680 -5.80 -6.70 44.49
CA MET A 680 -5.32 -5.63 43.61
C MET A 680 -6.36 -5.36 42.53
N ILE A 681 -6.73 -4.09 42.35
CA ILE A 681 -7.71 -3.66 41.34
C ILE A 681 -7.13 -2.45 40.60
N ALA A 682 -7.08 -2.52 39.26
CA ALA A 682 -6.47 -1.48 38.43
C ALA A 682 -5.08 -1.05 38.96
N GLU A 683 -4.26 -2.05 39.27
CA GLU A 683 -2.90 -1.93 39.84
C GLU A 683 -2.79 -1.35 41.27
N HIS A 684 -3.87 -0.86 41.88
CA HIS A 684 -3.87 -0.45 43.30
C HIS A 684 -3.93 -1.67 44.22
N LEU A 685 -2.97 -1.80 45.15
CA LEU A 685 -2.83 -2.92 46.08
C LEU A 685 -3.45 -2.62 47.45
N PHE A 686 -4.37 -3.48 47.89
CA PHE A 686 -4.98 -3.48 49.22
C PHE A 686 -4.42 -4.61 50.08
N GLN A 687 -4.31 -4.34 51.38
CA GLN A 687 -3.90 -5.29 52.41
C GLN A 687 -4.94 -5.26 53.53
N THR A 688 -5.35 -6.42 54.06
CA THR A 688 -6.36 -6.49 55.14
C THR A 688 -5.81 -7.23 56.36
N GLY A 689 -5.41 -8.50 56.19
CA GLY A 689 -4.92 -9.35 57.27
C GLY A 689 -6.01 -10.04 58.11
N PRO A 690 -5.62 -10.94 59.03
CA PRO A 690 -6.53 -11.71 59.87
C PRO A 690 -7.15 -10.88 60.99
N GLY A 691 -8.38 -11.24 61.40
CA GLY A 691 -9.05 -10.68 62.57
C GLY A 691 -10.51 -10.30 62.33
N GLU A 692 -10.75 -9.04 61.98
CA GLU A 692 -12.10 -8.50 61.75
C GLU A 692 -12.73 -9.09 60.48
N GLY A 693 -13.89 -9.71 60.61
CA GLY A 693 -14.63 -10.33 59.49
C GLY A 693 -15.48 -9.36 58.65
N TYR A 694 -15.45 -8.06 58.98
CA TYR A 694 -15.89 -6.96 58.13
C TYR A 694 -14.92 -5.79 58.32
N VAL A 695 -14.46 -5.20 57.23
CA VAL A 695 -13.49 -4.10 57.21
C VAL A 695 -14.00 -2.97 56.31
N GLU A 696 -13.95 -1.74 56.81
CA GLU A 696 -14.44 -0.54 56.11
C GLU A 696 -13.30 0.47 55.93
N SER A 697 -12.92 0.72 54.67
CA SER A 697 -11.79 1.56 54.25
C SER A 697 -12.26 2.57 53.19
N THR A 698 -13.37 3.25 53.47
CA THR A 698 -14.03 4.23 52.59
C THR A 698 -13.40 5.62 52.59
N GLY A 699 -12.36 5.83 53.41
CA GLY A 699 -11.61 7.10 53.47
C GLY A 699 -10.55 7.27 52.38
N ASP A 700 -10.13 6.16 51.74
CA ASP A 700 -9.14 6.14 50.67
C ASP A 700 -9.81 5.73 49.35
N VAL A 701 -9.44 6.37 48.24
CA VAL A 701 -10.02 6.11 46.90
C VAL A 701 -9.06 5.25 46.09
N ALA A 702 -9.52 4.07 45.69
CA ALA A 702 -8.68 3.03 45.09
C ALA A 702 -8.18 3.38 43.68
N ALA A 703 -9.10 3.63 42.77
CA ALA A 703 -8.81 3.72 41.34
C ALA A 703 -9.89 4.51 40.60
N ILE A 704 -9.52 4.99 39.41
CA ILE A 704 -10.47 5.43 38.38
C ILE A 704 -10.88 4.19 37.57
N LEU A 705 -12.18 3.88 37.61
CA LEU A 705 -12.80 2.76 36.91
C LEU A 705 -13.67 3.32 35.78
N ASN A 706 -13.22 3.15 34.55
CA ASN A 706 -13.91 3.65 33.37
C ASN A 706 -15.03 2.68 32.96
N PHE A 707 -16.23 3.19 32.70
CA PHE A 707 -17.34 2.39 32.17
C PHE A 707 -16.99 1.79 30.80
N GLY A 708 -17.36 0.53 30.58
CA GLY A 708 -17.05 -0.23 29.36
C GLY A 708 -15.64 -0.83 29.31
N GLU A 709 -14.70 -0.38 30.15
CA GLU A 709 -13.35 -0.93 30.18
C GLU A 709 -13.23 -2.20 31.04
N THR A 710 -12.21 -3.00 30.74
CA THR A 710 -11.81 -4.13 31.56
C THR A 710 -10.52 -3.81 32.32
N LYS A 711 -10.54 -3.90 33.65
CA LYS A 711 -9.38 -3.64 34.53
C LYS A 711 -8.74 -4.95 35.03
N SER A 712 -7.51 -4.88 35.53
CA SER A 712 -6.84 -5.99 36.21
C SER A 712 -7.44 -6.25 37.61
N LEU A 713 -7.60 -7.52 37.97
CA LEU A 713 -8.07 -7.97 39.29
C LEU A 713 -7.21 -9.13 39.81
N ARG A 714 -6.68 -8.99 41.02
CA ARG A 714 -5.97 -10.03 41.75
C ARG A 714 -6.61 -10.27 43.11
N LEU A 715 -6.80 -11.53 43.48
CA LEU A 715 -7.32 -11.94 44.79
C LEU A 715 -6.35 -12.95 45.44
N VAL A 716 -5.96 -12.70 46.71
CA VAL A 716 -5.07 -13.57 47.48
C VAL A 716 -5.72 -13.96 48.81
N THR A 717 -5.88 -15.26 49.02
CA THR A 717 -6.50 -15.84 50.23
C THR A 717 -5.46 -16.08 51.32
N GLY A 718 -5.65 -15.47 52.48
CA GLY A 718 -4.85 -15.73 53.68
C GLY A 718 -5.38 -16.93 54.46
N SER A 719 -4.48 -17.72 55.05
CA SER A 719 -4.86 -18.84 55.92
C SER A 719 -3.74 -19.23 56.88
N ILE A 720 -4.11 -19.74 58.06
CA ILE A 720 -3.21 -20.41 59.02
C ILE A 720 -3.44 -21.93 59.10
N VAL A 721 -4.25 -22.50 58.20
CA VAL A 721 -4.51 -23.95 58.11
C VAL A 721 -3.95 -24.55 56.81
N ASP A 722 -3.37 -25.75 56.92
CA ASP A 722 -2.72 -26.48 55.83
C ASP A 722 -3.34 -27.89 55.72
N PRO A 723 -3.95 -28.26 54.57
CA PRO A 723 -4.16 -27.43 53.38
C PRO A 723 -5.22 -26.33 53.61
N GLN A 724 -5.09 -25.22 52.88
CA GLN A 724 -6.04 -24.10 52.88
C GLN A 724 -7.42 -24.55 52.38
N PHE A 725 -8.50 -24.04 52.97
CA PHE A 725 -9.85 -24.41 52.57
C PHE A 725 -10.36 -23.59 51.36
N PRO A 726 -11.34 -24.11 50.58
CA PRO A 726 -11.87 -23.40 49.41
C PRO A 726 -12.70 -22.16 49.79
N GLN A 727 -12.27 -21.00 49.28
CA GLN A 727 -12.93 -19.71 49.48
C GLN A 727 -13.73 -19.29 48.25
N TYR A 728 -14.98 -18.89 48.42
CA TYR A 728 -15.79 -18.28 47.36
C TYR A 728 -15.72 -16.76 47.47
N PHE A 729 -15.65 -16.07 46.33
CA PHE A 729 -15.59 -14.61 46.26
C PHE A 729 -16.79 -14.04 45.48
N ARG A 730 -17.26 -12.85 45.86
CA ARG A 730 -18.15 -12.01 45.05
C ARG A 730 -17.79 -10.54 45.22
N ILE A 731 -18.02 -9.74 44.18
CA ILE A 731 -17.71 -8.30 44.18
C ILE A 731 -18.88 -7.50 43.57
N TRP A 732 -19.23 -6.40 44.24
CA TRP A 732 -20.26 -5.44 43.82
C TRP A 732 -19.74 -4.00 43.80
N ILE A 733 -20.34 -3.15 42.97
CA ILE A 733 -20.18 -1.68 43.00
C ILE A 733 -21.59 -1.07 43.06
N ASP A 734 -21.81 -0.14 43.98
CA ASP A 734 -23.04 0.67 44.01
C ASP A 734 -22.97 1.75 42.91
N PHE A 735 -23.53 1.42 41.75
CA PHE A 735 -23.46 2.24 40.55
C PHE A 735 -24.50 3.36 40.55
N ASN A 736 -25.66 3.13 41.17
CA ASN A 736 -26.78 4.08 41.20
C ASN A 736 -26.77 4.99 42.46
N ARG A 737 -25.95 4.65 43.47
CA ARG A 737 -25.77 5.32 44.76
C ARG A 737 -26.99 5.30 45.67
N ASP A 738 -27.81 4.25 45.61
CA ASP A 738 -28.98 4.05 46.47
C ASP A 738 -28.67 3.31 47.79
N GLY A 739 -27.47 2.71 47.92
CA GLY A 739 -27.00 2.00 49.12
C GLY A 739 -27.30 0.50 49.14
N ILE A 740 -27.92 -0.03 48.09
CA ILE A 740 -28.41 -1.40 48.01
C ILE A 740 -27.74 -2.14 46.86
N PHE A 741 -26.57 -2.75 47.14
CA PHE A 741 -25.87 -3.64 46.20
C PHE A 741 -26.82 -4.67 45.54
N ALA A 742 -27.22 -4.38 44.30
CA ALA A 742 -28.29 -5.10 43.62
C ALA A 742 -27.77 -6.29 42.78
N GLU A 743 -28.67 -7.07 42.19
CA GLU A 743 -28.28 -8.22 41.35
C GLU A 743 -27.59 -7.78 40.04
N ASN A 744 -28.02 -6.65 39.47
CA ASN A 744 -27.38 -6.01 38.32
C ASN A 744 -26.03 -5.34 38.65
N GLU A 745 -25.67 -5.24 39.93
CA GLU A 745 -24.43 -4.61 40.42
C GLU A 745 -23.35 -5.62 40.80
N LEU A 746 -23.64 -6.92 40.68
CA LEU A 746 -22.68 -8.01 40.83
C LEU A 746 -21.74 -8.04 39.60
N ILE A 747 -20.56 -7.45 39.74
CA ILE A 747 -19.56 -7.33 38.67
C ILE A 747 -18.57 -8.50 38.62
N PHE A 748 -18.47 -9.30 39.68
CA PHE A 748 -17.61 -10.48 39.71
C PHE A 748 -18.23 -11.62 40.51
N ASP A 749 -18.37 -12.77 39.83
CA ASP A 749 -18.63 -14.06 40.43
C ASP A 749 -17.75 -15.11 39.69
N PRO A 750 -16.81 -15.79 40.38
CA PRO A 750 -15.92 -16.76 39.74
C PRO A 750 -16.61 -18.09 39.39
N GLY A 751 -17.86 -18.32 39.83
CA GLY A 751 -18.60 -19.56 39.63
C GLY A 751 -18.03 -20.79 40.35
N ARG A 752 -16.96 -20.62 41.15
CA ARG A 752 -16.23 -21.69 41.85
C ARG A 752 -15.47 -21.15 43.05
N SER A 753 -15.16 -22.04 44.00
CA SER A 753 -14.24 -21.74 45.09
C SER A 753 -12.77 -21.72 44.63
N ILE A 754 -11.94 -21.01 45.38
CA ILE A 754 -10.56 -20.64 45.10
C ILE A 754 -9.69 -21.07 46.29
N THR A 755 -8.52 -21.65 46.03
CA THR A 755 -7.54 -22.12 47.05
C THR A 755 -6.10 -21.66 46.77
N GLU A 756 -5.93 -20.81 45.76
CA GLU A 756 -4.65 -20.32 45.23
C GLU A 756 -4.90 -18.88 44.73
N PRO A 757 -3.88 -18.01 44.64
CA PRO A 757 -4.05 -16.66 44.12
C PRO A 757 -4.74 -16.63 42.75
N LEU A 758 -5.80 -15.85 42.61
CA LEU A 758 -6.50 -15.65 41.34
C LEU A 758 -6.09 -14.33 40.71
N ASP A 759 -5.31 -14.42 39.62
CA ASP A 759 -5.07 -13.34 38.67
C ASP A 759 -6.12 -13.43 37.54
N THR A 760 -6.88 -12.35 37.31
CA THR A 760 -7.98 -12.28 36.33
C THR A 760 -8.20 -10.83 35.87
N THR A 761 -9.18 -10.61 35.00
CA THR A 761 -9.68 -9.28 34.63
C THR A 761 -11.12 -9.06 35.11
N LEU A 762 -11.55 -7.81 35.17
CA LEU A 762 -12.83 -7.33 35.69
C LEU A 762 -13.42 -6.30 34.74
N LEU A 763 -14.55 -6.60 34.10
CA LEU A 763 -15.29 -5.64 33.27
C LEU A 763 -16.06 -4.67 34.18
N ILE A 764 -16.04 -3.38 33.85
CA ILE A 764 -16.87 -2.36 34.49
C ILE A 764 -18.09 -2.12 33.60
N PRO A 765 -19.24 -2.78 33.85
CA PRO A 765 -20.41 -2.66 32.97
C PRO A 765 -20.99 -1.25 33.01
N ASP A 766 -21.36 -0.70 31.85
CA ASP A 766 -22.27 0.44 31.84
C ASP A 766 -23.72 -0.05 32.03
N ILE A 767 -24.44 0.60 32.94
CA ILE A 767 -25.75 0.20 33.44
C ILE A 767 -26.64 1.44 33.42
N GLU A 768 -27.90 1.29 32.97
CA GLU A 768 -28.87 2.38 33.01
C GLU A 768 -28.99 2.97 34.44
N ASN A 769 -28.90 4.29 34.55
CA ASN A 769 -28.89 5.06 35.81
C ASN A 769 -27.58 4.99 36.63
N SER A 770 -26.45 4.57 36.05
CA SER A 770 -25.14 4.65 36.71
C SER A 770 -24.50 6.05 36.64
N PHE A 771 -23.84 6.47 37.73
CA PHE A 771 -23.30 7.83 37.90
C PHE A 771 -21.76 7.91 37.84
N THR A 772 -21.23 8.86 37.07
CA THR A 772 -19.83 9.34 37.15
C THR A 772 -19.57 9.98 38.52
N GLY A 773 -18.40 9.71 39.13
CA GLY A 773 -18.01 10.15 40.47
C GLY A 773 -17.77 8.99 41.45
N HIS A 774 -17.62 9.31 42.74
CA HIS A 774 -17.34 8.31 43.79
C HIS A 774 -18.47 7.29 44.00
N ALA A 775 -18.11 6.02 44.17
CA ALA A 775 -19.01 4.90 44.45
C ALA A 775 -18.38 3.92 45.45
N ARG A 776 -19.21 3.16 46.17
CA ARG A 776 -18.75 2.15 47.12
C ARG A 776 -18.58 0.80 46.44
N MET A 777 -17.48 0.10 46.73
CA MET A 777 -17.16 -1.22 46.21
C MET A 777 -17.02 -2.21 47.38
N ARG A 778 -17.64 -3.39 47.25
CA ARG A 778 -17.67 -4.44 48.28
C ARG A 778 -17.11 -5.74 47.74
N ILE A 779 -16.08 -6.29 48.39
CA ILE A 779 -15.54 -7.63 48.13
C ILE A 779 -15.91 -8.53 49.31
N SER A 780 -16.57 -9.67 49.05
CA SER A 780 -16.89 -10.65 50.08
C SER A 780 -16.23 -11.99 49.79
N MET A 781 -15.59 -12.58 50.82
CA MET A 781 -14.96 -13.90 50.78
C MET A 781 -15.56 -14.81 51.86
N LYS A 782 -15.98 -16.02 51.49
CA LYS A 782 -16.65 -16.99 52.40
C LYS A 782 -16.12 -18.40 52.16
N TYR A 783 -15.81 -19.13 53.24
CA TYR A 783 -15.45 -20.55 53.18
C TYR A 783 -16.63 -21.40 52.67
N MET A 784 -16.35 -22.37 51.79
CA MET A 784 -17.32 -23.31 51.24
C MET A 784 -16.83 -24.76 51.34
N GLU A 785 -17.51 -25.58 52.14
CA GLU A 785 -17.22 -27.03 52.30
C GLU A 785 -17.49 -27.83 51.00
N ASN A 786 -18.45 -27.39 50.19
CA ASN A 786 -18.80 -28.02 48.91
C ASN A 786 -19.38 -26.97 47.93
N PRO A 787 -18.75 -26.73 46.76
CA PRO A 787 -19.12 -25.62 45.87
C PRO A 787 -20.53 -25.74 45.27
N ASP A 788 -21.03 -26.96 45.04
CA ASP A 788 -22.28 -27.19 44.30
C ASP A 788 -23.57 -27.14 45.15
N SER A 789 -23.50 -26.85 46.46
CA SER A 789 -24.61 -27.17 47.40
C SER A 789 -25.10 -26.07 48.35
N ILE A 790 -24.53 -24.87 48.31
CA ILE A 790 -24.92 -23.74 49.18
C ILE A 790 -25.20 -22.53 48.27
N PRO A 791 -26.27 -21.73 48.50
CA PRO A 791 -26.52 -20.54 47.71
C PRO A 791 -25.32 -19.56 47.81
N PRO A 792 -24.96 -18.89 46.71
CA PRO A 792 -23.78 -18.02 46.66
C PRO A 792 -24.02 -16.73 47.46
N ILE A 793 -22.91 -16.08 47.85
CA ILE A 793 -22.90 -15.00 48.86
C ILE A 793 -23.87 -13.87 48.51
N LEU A 794 -24.67 -13.44 49.47
CA LEU A 794 -25.51 -12.23 49.34
C LEU A 794 -24.79 -10.99 49.91
N PRO A 795 -24.98 -9.78 49.33
CA PRO A 795 -24.18 -8.60 49.72
C PRO A 795 -24.29 -8.19 51.19
N CYS A 796 -25.39 -8.56 51.85
CA CYS A 796 -25.70 -8.24 53.25
C CYS A 796 -25.67 -9.49 54.17
N GLU A 797 -25.02 -10.58 53.74
CA GLU A 797 -25.01 -11.84 54.49
C GLU A 797 -24.10 -11.78 55.74
N SER A 798 -24.42 -12.59 56.75
CA SER A 798 -23.49 -12.93 57.85
C SER A 798 -23.21 -14.43 57.82
N PHE A 799 -21.93 -14.82 57.82
CA PHE A 799 -21.49 -16.20 57.62
C PHE A 799 -20.35 -16.58 58.58
N GLU A 800 -20.17 -17.88 58.84
CA GLU A 800 -19.35 -18.34 59.97
C GLU A 800 -17.84 -18.09 59.79
N PHE A 801 -17.30 -18.30 58.58
CA PHE A 801 -15.87 -18.19 58.29
C PHE A 801 -15.60 -17.42 56.99
N GLY A 802 -14.66 -16.47 57.05
CA GLY A 802 -14.30 -15.57 55.95
C GLY A 802 -14.41 -14.08 56.34
N GLN A 803 -14.39 -13.19 55.36
CA GLN A 803 -14.24 -11.75 55.56
C GLN A 803 -14.92 -10.93 54.45
N VAL A 804 -15.37 -9.71 54.77
CA VAL A 804 -15.89 -8.74 53.81
C VAL A 804 -15.10 -7.43 53.92
N TYR A 805 -14.86 -6.76 52.78
CA TYR A 805 -14.07 -5.54 52.70
C TYR A 805 -14.76 -4.50 51.81
N ASP A 806 -15.01 -3.31 52.35
CA ASP A 806 -15.68 -2.18 51.71
C ASP A 806 -14.71 -1.00 51.52
N PHE A 807 -14.71 -0.38 50.33
CA PHE A 807 -13.83 0.74 50.00
C PHE A 807 -14.45 1.68 48.94
N CYS A 808 -13.77 2.78 48.63
CA CYS A 808 -14.23 3.81 47.71
C CYS A 808 -13.53 3.71 46.35
N VAL A 809 -14.27 3.82 45.25
CA VAL A 809 -13.78 3.88 43.87
C VAL A 809 -14.30 5.13 43.17
N PHE A 810 -13.62 5.61 42.14
CA PHE A 810 -14.11 6.69 41.29
C PHE A 810 -14.58 6.10 39.96
N LEU A 811 -15.87 6.16 39.67
CA LEU A 811 -16.44 5.74 38.39
C LEU A 811 -16.35 6.88 37.38
N TYR A 812 -15.91 6.60 36.17
CA TYR A 812 -15.82 7.61 35.11
C TYR A 812 -16.46 7.11 33.81
N ARG A 813 -17.43 7.86 33.27
CA ARG A 813 -17.92 7.64 31.90
C ARG A 813 -17.09 8.57 31.00
N PRO A 814 -16.08 8.08 30.26
CA PRO A 814 -15.26 8.93 29.42
C PRO A 814 -16.10 9.47 28.26
N PHE A 815 -16.04 10.79 28.04
CA PHE A 815 -16.62 11.41 26.86
C PHE A 815 -15.70 11.15 25.66
N ILE A 816 -15.88 9.98 25.04
CA ILE A 816 -15.18 9.59 23.82
C ILE A 816 -16.03 10.09 22.65
N VAL A 817 -15.61 11.21 22.05
CA VAL A 817 -16.12 11.65 20.74
C VAL A 817 -15.85 10.52 19.74
N CYS A 818 -16.85 10.15 18.96
CA CYS A 818 -16.69 9.10 17.97
C CYS A 818 -15.94 9.67 16.74
N PRO A 819 -14.71 9.22 16.45
CA PRO A 819 -13.93 9.76 15.33
C PRO A 819 -14.63 9.50 14.00
N GLU A 820 -14.45 10.42 13.05
CA GLU A 820 -14.95 10.26 11.68
C GLU A 820 -14.14 9.21 10.91
N VAL A 821 -14.66 8.77 9.76
CA VAL A 821 -14.02 7.73 8.93
C VAL A 821 -13.25 8.42 7.80
N ASP A 822 -11.92 8.50 7.95
CA ASP A 822 -11.03 9.32 7.12
C ASP A 822 -10.88 8.83 5.65
N GLU A 823 -11.17 7.56 5.36
CA GLU A 823 -11.07 7.01 4.01
C GLU A 823 -12.10 5.89 3.77
N VAL A 824 -12.80 5.96 2.62
CA VAL A 824 -13.69 4.90 2.12
C VAL A 824 -13.33 4.57 0.68
N THR A 825 -12.84 3.36 0.44
CA THR A 825 -12.44 2.87 -0.90
C THR A 825 -13.41 1.80 -1.42
N ALA A 826 -13.29 1.45 -2.71
CA ALA A 826 -14.10 0.42 -3.36
C ALA A 826 -13.23 -0.66 -4.00
N ILE A 827 -13.41 -1.91 -3.54
CA ILE A 827 -12.84 -3.14 -4.12
C ILE A 827 -13.95 -4.02 -4.71
N ASP A 828 -13.59 -5.16 -5.33
CA ASP A 828 -14.52 -6.14 -5.92
C ASP A 828 -15.63 -5.51 -6.78
N LYS A 829 -15.25 -4.49 -7.56
CA LYS A 829 -16.16 -3.75 -8.45
C LYS A 829 -16.74 -4.68 -9.50
N THR A 830 -18.04 -4.55 -9.75
CA THR A 830 -18.74 -5.20 -10.86
C THR A 830 -19.68 -4.20 -11.54
N PRO A 831 -20.27 -4.55 -12.69
CA PRO A 831 -21.32 -3.76 -13.33
C PRO A 831 -22.57 -3.46 -12.48
N SER A 832 -22.76 -4.10 -11.32
CA SER A 832 -23.92 -3.85 -10.45
C SER A 832 -23.63 -3.92 -8.95
N SER A 833 -22.36 -3.83 -8.55
CA SER A 833 -21.94 -3.86 -7.13
C SER A 833 -20.52 -3.31 -6.94
N PHE A 834 -20.18 -2.98 -5.71
CA PHE A 834 -18.80 -2.93 -5.23
C PHE A 834 -18.76 -3.14 -3.71
N THR A 835 -17.63 -3.63 -3.20
CA THR A 835 -17.37 -3.71 -1.76
C THR A 835 -16.78 -2.37 -1.32
N ALA A 836 -17.54 -1.59 -0.54
CA ALA A 836 -17.00 -0.44 0.17
C ALA A 836 -16.18 -0.92 1.38
N ILE A 837 -15.02 -0.34 1.63
CA ILE A 837 -14.07 -0.72 2.68
C ILE A 837 -13.48 0.54 3.30
N TRP A 838 -13.30 0.54 4.62
CA TRP A 838 -12.71 1.63 5.40
C TRP A 838 -11.84 1.09 6.55
N ASN A 839 -11.08 1.96 7.20
CA ASN A 839 -10.26 1.60 8.35
C ASN A 839 -11.10 1.42 9.61
N ALA A 840 -10.64 0.54 10.52
CA ALA A 840 -11.25 0.37 11.82
C ALA A 840 -10.98 1.60 12.70
N LEU A 841 -12.01 2.12 13.37
CA LEU A 841 -11.85 3.14 14.41
C LEU A 841 -11.47 2.47 15.74
N ASP A 842 -10.48 3.01 16.45
CA ASP A 842 -9.98 2.45 17.74
C ASP A 842 -11.06 2.25 18.82
N VAL A 843 -12.19 2.96 18.69
CA VAL A 843 -13.34 2.96 19.60
C VAL A 843 -14.67 2.61 18.92
N GLY A 844 -14.65 2.17 17.66
CA GLY A 844 -15.86 1.83 16.89
C GLY A 844 -16.43 0.46 17.28
N LEU A 845 -17.74 0.41 17.60
CA LEU A 845 -18.47 -0.86 17.82
C LEU A 845 -19.15 -1.37 16.54
N ALA A 846 -19.57 -0.44 15.68
CA ALA A 846 -20.22 -0.70 14.40
C ALA A 846 -20.11 0.56 13.50
N TYR A 847 -20.69 0.49 12.32
CA TYR A 847 -20.69 1.57 11.33
C TYR A 847 -22.09 1.73 10.72
N ASN A 848 -22.42 2.95 10.30
CA ASN A 848 -23.55 3.20 9.42
C ASN A 848 -22.99 3.72 8.08
N LEU A 849 -23.09 2.91 7.04
CA LEU A 849 -22.79 3.33 5.67
C LEU A 849 -24.05 3.91 5.04
N ARG A 850 -23.91 4.94 4.21
CA ARG A 850 -24.96 5.38 3.30
C ARG A 850 -24.43 5.57 1.90
N HIS A 851 -25.28 5.32 0.92
CA HIS A 851 -24.95 5.51 -0.49
C HIS A 851 -26.12 6.06 -1.31
N ARG A 852 -25.83 6.70 -2.44
CA ARG A 852 -26.82 7.14 -3.43
C ARG A 852 -26.19 7.32 -4.82
N PRO A 853 -26.97 7.27 -5.93
CA PRO A 853 -26.48 7.73 -7.22
C PRO A 853 -26.04 9.20 -7.13
N LEU A 854 -24.93 9.56 -7.77
CA LEU A 854 -24.42 10.94 -7.74
C LEU A 854 -25.48 11.94 -8.24
N GLY A 855 -25.85 12.91 -7.41
CA GLY A 855 -26.89 13.90 -7.70
C GLY A 855 -28.34 13.44 -7.40
N SER A 856 -28.53 12.30 -6.74
CA SER A 856 -29.80 11.95 -6.07
C SER A 856 -29.99 12.77 -4.79
N ASP A 857 -31.23 13.10 -4.42
CA ASP A 857 -31.54 13.66 -3.09
C ASP A 857 -31.74 12.57 -2.02
N GLU A 858 -32.19 11.38 -2.41
CA GLU A 858 -32.48 10.26 -1.49
C GLU A 858 -31.23 9.39 -1.28
N TRP A 859 -31.04 8.93 -0.03
CA TRP A 859 -29.94 8.09 0.45
C TRP A 859 -30.45 6.72 0.93
N GLU A 860 -29.70 5.67 0.63
CA GLU A 860 -29.91 4.33 1.16
C GLU A 860 -28.89 4.03 2.28
N GLU A 861 -29.38 3.84 3.51
CA GLU A 861 -28.60 3.62 4.74
C GLU A 861 -28.57 2.14 5.17
N VAL A 862 -27.39 1.68 5.61
CA VAL A 862 -27.13 0.32 6.12
C VAL A 862 -26.21 0.38 7.34
N ALA A 863 -26.61 -0.28 8.43
CA ALA A 863 -25.75 -0.55 9.57
C ALA A 863 -24.98 -1.88 9.39
N THR A 864 -23.69 -1.89 9.72
CA THR A 864 -22.81 -3.08 9.68
C THR A 864 -21.83 -3.08 10.86
N PRO A 865 -21.51 -4.23 11.48
CA PRO A 865 -20.45 -4.33 12.48
C PRO A 865 -19.05 -4.40 11.84
N ASP A 866 -18.97 -4.81 10.57
CA ASP A 866 -17.72 -5.02 9.83
C ASP A 866 -17.20 -3.69 9.23
N THR A 867 -15.89 -3.58 8.99
CA THR A 867 -15.26 -2.41 8.35
C THR A 867 -15.37 -2.42 6.81
N PHE A 868 -16.38 -3.14 6.30
CA PHE A 868 -16.70 -3.23 4.88
C PHE A 868 -18.19 -3.52 4.68
N TYR A 869 -18.71 -3.21 3.50
CA TYR A 869 -20.05 -3.61 3.08
C TYR A 869 -20.16 -3.78 1.56
N VAL A 870 -20.87 -4.81 1.11
CA VAL A 870 -21.10 -5.08 -0.31
C VAL A 870 -22.36 -4.36 -0.78
N ILE A 871 -22.18 -3.23 -1.45
CA ILE A 871 -23.27 -2.48 -2.07
C ILE A 871 -23.64 -3.16 -3.40
N SER A 872 -24.93 -3.39 -3.66
CA SER A 872 -25.41 -4.17 -4.83
C SER A 872 -26.71 -3.62 -5.42
N GLU A 873 -27.21 -4.24 -6.49
CA GLU A 873 -28.32 -3.74 -7.34
C GLU A 873 -28.04 -2.37 -8.02
N LEU A 874 -26.76 -1.99 -8.12
CA LEU A 874 -26.30 -0.72 -8.66
C LEU A 874 -26.37 -0.64 -10.19
N SER A 875 -26.39 0.58 -10.72
CA SER A 875 -26.32 0.83 -12.18
C SER A 875 -24.89 0.71 -12.70
N PRO A 876 -24.66 0.16 -13.92
CA PRO A 876 -23.31 0.01 -14.49
C PRO A 876 -22.67 1.35 -14.90
N CYS A 877 -21.33 1.41 -14.95
CA CYS A 877 -20.55 2.63 -15.28
C CYS A 877 -20.97 3.90 -14.49
N SER A 878 -21.62 3.76 -13.34
CA SER A 878 -22.32 4.86 -12.68
C SER A 878 -21.58 5.31 -11.41
N PRO A 879 -21.39 6.63 -11.22
CA PRO A 879 -20.87 7.17 -9.96
C PRO A 879 -21.93 7.09 -8.86
N TYR A 880 -21.53 6.54 -7.72
CA TYR A 880 -22.28 6.53 -6.48
C TYR A 880 -21.53 7.34 -5.42
N GLU A 881 -22.26 8.21 -4.74
CA GLU A 881 -21.78 8.94 -3.59
C GLU A 881 -21.92 8.04 -2.36
N VAL A 882 -20.84 7.85 -1.60
CA VAL A 882 -20.79 6.98 -0.43
C VAL A 882 -20.20 7.73 0.76
N GLN A 883 -20.81 7.56 1.93
CA GLN A 883 -20.31 8.08 3.20
C GLN A 883 -20.45 7.03 4.30
N VAL A 884 -19.54 7.03 5.27
CA VAL A 884 -19.58 6.14 6.43
C VAL A 884 -19.44 6.95 7.71
N ARG A 885 -20.14 6.54 8.78
CA ARG A 885 -19.90 7.04 10.14
C ARG A 885 -19.63 5.90 11.12
N GLY A 886 -18.80 6.18 12.11
CA GLY A 886 -18.63 5.32 13.28
C GLY A 886 -19.86 5.32 14.18
N ILE A 887 -20.14 4.16 14.77
CA ILE A 887 -21.04 3.99 15.91
C ILE A 887 -20.17 3.52 17.06
N CYS A 888 -19.90 4.43 18.00
CA CYS A 888 -19.10 4.19 19.19
C CYS A 888 -20.02 3.88 20.40
N PRO A 889 -19.49 3.50 21.58
CA PRO A 889 -20.33 3.10 22.72
C PRO A 889 -21.28 4.19 23.24
N PHE A 890 -20.92 5.47 23.06
CA PHE A 890 -21.61 6.61 23.68
C PHE A 890 -21.97 7.72 22.68
N ASP A 891 -21.60 7.58 21.42
CA ASP A 891 -21.69 8.63 20.39
C ASP A 891 -21.66 8.03 18.96
N THR A 892 -22.09 8.79 17.95
CA THR A 892 -21.92 8.44 16.52
C THR A 892 -21.25 9.60 15.79
N SER A 893 -20.20 9.31 15.01
CA SER A 893 -19.49 10.35 14.27
C SER A 893 -20.40 11.02 13.25
N ASN A 894 -19.98 12.17 12.71
CA ASN A 894 -20.54 12.62 11.44
C ASN A 894 -20.28 11.56 10.37
N TYR A 895 -21.07 11.62 9.30
CA TYR A 895 -20.72 10.97 8.06
C TYR A 895 -19.44 11.60 7.50
N SER A 896 -18.50 10.74 7.12
CA SER A 896 -17.29 11.09 6.35
C SER A 896 -17.59 12.03 5.18
N VAL A 897 -16.57 12.64 4.60
CA VAL A 897 -16.71 13.29 3.29
C VAL A 897 -17.28 12.32 2.24
N SER A 898 -17.93 12.87 1.21
CA SER A 898 -18.60 12.09 0.16
C SER A 898 -17.60 11.53 -0.86
N TYR A 899 -17.28 10.24 -0.75
CA TYR A 899 -16.43 9.54 -1.72
C TYR A 899 -17.25 9.14 -2.95
N ILE A 900 -16.74 9.46 -4.15
CA ILE A 900 -17.40 9.11 -5.41
C ILE A 900 -16.84 7.79 -5.93
N LEU A 901 -17.57 6.71 -5.66
CA LEU A 901 -17.18 5.34 -5.97
C LEU A 901 -17.95 4.86 -7.21
N PHE A 902 -17.23 4.23 -8.15
CA PHE A 902 -17.79 3.81 -9.43
C PHE A 902 -18.04 2.31 -9.46
N THR A 903 -19.21 1.90 -9.98
CA THR A 903 -19.41 0.54 -10.48
C THR A 903 -18.51 0.28 -11.68
N GLU A 904 -18.16 -0.98 -11.91
CA GLU A 904 -17.34 -1.34 -13.05
C GLU A 904 -18.11 -1.11 -14.36
N CYS A 905 -17.40 -0.80 -15.44
CA CYS A 905 -18.01 -0.75 -16.77
C CYS A 905 -18.09 -2.17 -17.35
N PRO A 906 -19.29 -2.68 -17.71
CA PRO A 906 -19.41 -3.99 -18.35
C PRO A 906 -18.69 -3.94 -19.71
N ASN A 907 -17.63 -4.74 -19.84
CA ASN A 907 -16.86 -4.88 -21.08
C ASN A 907 -17.61 -5.70 -22.14
N THR A 908 -18.82 -5.24 -22.49
CA THR A 908 -19.66 -5.79 -23.55
C THR A 908 -20.36 -4.68 -24.31
N VAL A 909 -20.28 -4.76 -25.64
CA VAL A 909 -20.89 -3.83 -26.61
C VAL A 909 -22.37 -3.60 -26.30
N ILE A 910 -22.80 -2.33 -26.25
CA ILE A 910 -24.23 -1.97 -26.26
C ILE A 910 -24.75 -2.21 -27.68
N GLU A 911 -25.27 -3.41 -27.94
CA GLU A 911 -26.12 -3.67 -29.10
C GLU A 911 -27.49 -3.01 -28.90
N VAL A 912 -27.65 -1.81 -29.46
CA VAL A 912 -28.98 -1.20 -29.64
C VAL A 912 -29.77 -2.02 -30.68
N GLU A 913 -31.03 -2.33 -30.34
CA GLU A 913 -31.89 -3.30 -31.05
C GLU A 913 -31.92 -3.18 -32.60
N PRO A 914 -32.05 -4.32 -33.32
CA PRO A 914 -31.86 -4.39 -34.77
C PRO A 914 -33.09 -3.99 -35.62
N GLU A 915 -33.84 -2.94 -35.26
CA GLU A 915 -35.00 -2.46 -36.05
C GLU A 915 -34.88 -1.05 -36.66
N SER A 916 -33.72 -0.38 -36.58
CA SER A 916 -33.57 0.99 -37.10
C SER A 916 -33.60 1.13 -38.64
N GLY A 917 -33.37 0.06 -39.40
CA GLY A 917 -33.31 0.07 -40.87
C GLY A 917 -32.19 0.92 -41.50
N LEU A 918 -31.24 1.36 -40.67
CA LEU A 918 -30.20 2.35 -40.98
C LEU A 918 -28.83 1.77 -40.63
N GLU A 919 -28.11 1.28 -41.64
CA GLU A 919 -26.74 0.81 -41.50
C GLU A 919 -25.76 1.98 -41.63
N VAL A 920 -24.72 1.98 -40.79
CA VAL A 920 -23.72 3.04 -40.70
C VAL A 920 -22.34 2.42 -40.51
N SER A 921 -21.42 2.74 -41.41
CA SER A 921 -20.02 2.30 -41.40
C SER A 921 -19.06 3.50 -41.35
N LEU A 922 -17.87 3.25 -40.81
CA LEU A 922 -16.80 4.23 -40.67
C LEU A 922 -15.50 3.62 -41.17
N TYR A 923 -14.82 4.28 -42.12
CA TYR A 923 -13.54 3.81 -42.66
C TYR A 923 -12.61 4.95 -43.12
N PRO A 924 -11.30 4.90 -42.80
CA PRO A 924 -10.67 4.02 -41.81
C PRO A 924 -11.16 4.35 -40.39
N ASN A 925 -11.03 3.40 -39.47
CA ASN A 925 -11.33 3.60 -38.06
C ASN A 925 -10.53 2.57 -37.22
N PRO A 926 -9.48 2.96 -36.49
CA PRO A 926 -9.01 4.33 -36.24
C PRO A 926 -8.58 5.12 -37.49
N PHE A 927 -8.48 6.44 -37.38
CA PHE A 927 -8.12 7.35 -38.46
C PHE A 927 -7.18 8.47 -38.03
N HIS A 928 -6.27 8.87 -38.93
CA HIS A 928 -5.40 10.03 -38.75
C HIS A 928 -5.95 11.26 -39.50
N SER A 929 -5.89 11.22 -40.83
CA SER A 929 -6.04 12.41 -41.69
C SER A 929 -7.35 12.50 -42.48
N TRP A 930 -8.15 11.44 -42.49
CA TRP A 930 -9.48 11.39 -43.13
C TRP A 930 -10.29 10.21 -42.58
N ILE A 931 -11.61 10.37 -42.49
CA ILE A 931 -12.55 9.30 -42.19
C ILE A 931 -13.83 9.51 -42.99
N ASN A 932 -14.28 8.46 -43.67
CA ASN A 932 -15.54 8.44 -44.40
C ASN A 932 -16.62 7.85 -43.50
N LEU A 933 -17.69 8.62 -43.29
CA LEU A 933 -18.97 8.12 -42.82
C LEU A 933 -19.77 7.63 -44.04
N GLU A 934 -20.11 6.35 -44.05
CA GLU A 934 -20.96 5.71 -45.05
C GLU A 934 -22.29 5.29 -44.41
N VAL A 935 -23.40 5.54 -45.11
CA VAL A 935 -24.76 5.31 -44.60
C VAL A 935 -25.61 4.62 -45.66
N THR A 936 -26.30 3.55 -45.27
CA THR A 936 -27.15 2.73 -46.15
C THR A 936 -28.55 2.58 -45.54
N LEU A 937 -29.57 2.80 -46.38
CA LEU A 937 -30.99 2.60 -46.03
C LEU A 937 -31.52 1.32 -46.68
N GLN A 938 -32.35 0.57 -45.96
CA GLN A 938 -33.16 -0.51 -46.55
C GLN A 938 -34.27 0.04 -47.47
N GLN A 939 -34.81 -0.80 -48.36
CA GLN A 939 -35.78 -0.39 -49.39
C GLN A 939 -37.09 0.18 -48.84
N GLY A 940 -37.53 1.29 -49.43
CA GLY A 940 -38.77 2.02 -49.16
C GLY A 940 -38.58 3.28 -48.30
N MET A 941 -37.35 3.77 -48.11
CA MET A 941 -37.03 4.81 -47.13
C MET A 941 -36.30 6.02 -47.73
N GLN A 942 -36.83 7.20 -47.46
CA GLN A 942 -36.23 8.50 -47.77
C GLN A 942 -36.51 9.48 -46.62
N GLY A 943 -35.53 10.32 -46.25
CA GLY A 943 -35.72 11.28 -45.14
C GLY A 943 -34.61 12.31 -44.99
N ASP A 944 -34.91 13.33 -44.18
CA ASP A 944 -33.97 14.34 -43.71
C ASP A 944 -33.42 13.89 -42.34
N TYR A 945 -32.14 13.52 -42.29
CA TYR A 945 -31.47 13.07 -41.07
C TYR A 945 -30.55 14.15 -40.52
N THR A 946 -30.39 14.18 -39.21
CA THR A 946 -29.42 15.01 -38.49
C THR A 946 -28.23 14.13 -38.09
N VAL A 947 -27.02 14.56 -38.43
CA VAL A 947 -25.76 13.96 -37.96
C VAL A 947 -25.22 14.82 -36.84
N ARG A 948 -24.95 14.25 -35.67
CA ARG A 948 -24.31 14.93 -34.53
C ARG A 948 -22.98 14.27 -34.20
N ILE A 949 -22.00 15.06 -33.78
CA ILE A 949 -20.68 14.57 -33.37
C ILE A 949 -20.43 15.03 -31.93
N PHE A 950 -20.06 14.10 -31.06
CA PHE A 950 -19.77 14.33 -29.66
C PHE A 950 -18.33 13.91 -29.32
N ASN A 951 -17.70 14.57 -28.34
CA ASN A 951 -16.46 14.09 -27.71
C ASN A 951 -16.77 13.03 -26.63
N LEU A 952 -15.72 12.51 -25.98
CA LEU A 952 -15.85 11.52 -24.91
C LEU A 952 -16.67 12.04 -23.71
N ALA A 953 -16.58 13.34 -23.39
CA ALA A 953 -17.37 14.00 -22.35
C ALA A 953 -18.82 14.34 -22.78
N GLY A 954 -19.30 13.81 -23.91
CA GLY A 954 -20.67 14.03 -24.39
C GLY A 954 -20.96 15.45 -24.93
N HIS A 955 -19.96 16.32 -25.05
CA HIS A 955 -20.13 17.67 -25.58
C HIS A 955 -20.34 17.64 -27.10
N LEU A 956 -21.35 18.39 -27.58
CA LEU A 956 -21.75 18.43 -28.99
C LEU A 956 -20.80 19.30 -29.84
N ILE A 957 -19.81 18.66 -30.46
CA ILE A 957 -18.83 19.29 -31.37
C ILE A 957 -19.49 19.86 -32.64
N SER A 958 -20.47 19.14 -33.19
CA SER A 958 -21.08 19.52 -34.47
C SER A 958 -22.48 18.96 -34.69
N THR A 959 -23.28 19.66 -35.48
CA THR A 959 -24.58 19.19 -35.99
C THR A 959 -24.72 19.57 -37.46
N ASN A 960 -24.94 18.58 -38.32
CA ASN A 960 -25.21 18.73 -39.75
C ASN A 960 -26.55 18.08 -40.12
N ARG A 961 -27.15 18.50 -41.25
CA ARG A 961 -28.34 17.84 -41.82
C ARG A 961 -28.03 17.28 -43.20
N ILE A 962 -28.46 16.04 -43.44
CA ILE A 962 -28.28 15.30 -44.68
C ILE A 962 -29.63 14.79 -45.20
N LYS A 963 -29.73 14.58 -46.51
CA LYS A 963 -30.88 13.91 -47.14
C LYS A 963 -30.42 12.55 -47.64
N LEU A 964 -31.14 11.49 -47.27
CA LEU A 964 -30.85 10.13 -47.67
C LEU A 964 -32.05 9.56 -48.44
N HIS A 965 -31.76 8.76 -49.47
CA HIS A 965 -32.71 8.13 -50.37
C HIS A 965 -32.49 6.60 -50.42
N ASP A 966 -33.47 5.89 -50.99
CA ASP A 966 -33.36 4.46 -51.26
C ASP A 966 -32.11 4.09 -52.05
N ASN A 967 -31.36 3.10 -51.56
CA ASN A 967 -30.08 2.64 -52.11
C ASN A 967 -29.02 3.75 -52.35
N SER A 968 -29.14 4.92 -51.70
CA SER A 968 -28.15 5.99 -51.85
C SER A 968 -27.06 5.94 -50.76
N THR A 969 -25.92 5.34 -51.09
CA THR A 969 -24.67 5.57 -50.35
C THR A 969 -24.33 7.06 -50.40
N THR A 970 -24.07 7.68 -49.24
CA THR A 970 -23.46 9.01 -49.17
C THR A 970 -22.15 8.96 -48.40
N THR A 971 -21.24 9.90 -48.69
CA THR A 971 -19.96 10.04 -48.00
C THR A 971 -19.83 11.45 -47.48
N LEU A 972 -19.64 11.61 -46.17
CA LEU A 972 -19.35 12.91 -45.56
C LEU A 972 -17.85 13.07 -45.30
N PRO A 973 -17.21 14.15 -45.77
CA PRO A 973 -15.88 14.54 -45.31
C PRO A 973 -15.97 14.99 -43.85
N ALA A 974 -15.44 14.20 -42.91
CA ALA A 974 -15.44 14.53 -41.49
C ALA A 974 -14.35 15.55 -41.11
N GLU A 975 -14.16 16.61 -41.92
CA GLU A 975 -13.12 17.64 -41.77
C GLU A 975 -13.15 18.35 -40.41
N ILE A 976 -14.29 18.32 -39.71
CA ILE A 976 -14.44 18.86 -38.36
C ILE A 976 -13.65 18.02 -37.34
N LEU A 977 -13.70 16.68 -37.42
CA LEU A 977 -12.92 15.79 -36.55
C LEU A 977 -11.41 15.91 -36.79
N LEU A 978 -11.00 16.29 -38.00
CA LEU A 978 -9.58 16.57 -38.29
C LEU A 978 -9.02 17.74 -37.45
N ARG A 979 -9.88 18.61 -36.91
CA ARG A 979 -9.51 19.76 -36.05
C ARG A 979 -9.67 19.51 -34.55
N GLN A 980 -10.09 18.31 -34.15
CA GLN A 980 -10.19 17.92 -32.73
C GLN A 980 -8.91 17.14 -32.33
N PRO A 981 -8.53 17.06 -31.04
CA PRO A 981 -7.36 16.27 -30.63
C PRO A 981 -7.52 14.78 -30.97
N PRO A 982 -6.44 13.97 -30.92
CA PRO A 982 -6.54 12.51 -30.87
C PRO A 982 -7.52 12.05 -29.77
N GLY A 983 -8.11 10.86 -29.92
CA GLY A 983 -9.03 10.30 -28.93
C GLY A 983 -10.39 9.86 -29.48
N LEU A 984 -11.37 9.81 -28.58
CA LEU A 984 -12.64 9.09 -28.76
C LEU A 984 -13.81 10.02 -29.06
N TYR A 985 -14.46 9.79 -30.20
CA TYR A 985 -15.61 10.54 -30.69
C TYR A 985 -16.80 9.63 -30.99
N PHE A 986 -18.01 10.17 -30.82
CA PHE A 986 -19.26 9.49 -31.13
C PHE A 986 -20.02 10.24 -32.22
N ILE A 987 -20.37 9.56 -33.32
CA ILE A 987 -21.16 10.11 -34.40
C ILE A 987 -22.56 9.51 -34.35
N GLU A 988 -23.55 10.34 -34.03
CA GLU A 988 -24.97 10.02 -34.06
C GLU A 988 -25.56 10.37 -35.43
N ILE A 989 -26.47 9.52 -35.93
CA ILE A 989 -27.37 9.83 -37.04
C ILE A 989 -28.81 9.60 -36.57
N SER A 990 -29.68 10.60 -36.72
CA SER A 990 -31.09 10.51 -36.32
C SER A 990 -32.02 11.42 -37.11
N ASP A 991 -33.22 10.92 -37.45
CA ASP A 991 -34.34 11.71 -38.00
C ASP A 991 -35.29 12.26 -36.91
N GLY A 992 -34.99 12.00 -35.63
CA GLY A 992 -35.83 12.33 -34.47
C GLY A 992 -36.74 11.18 -33.99
N VAL A 993 -36.78 10.04 -34.72
CA VAL A 993 -37.49 8.82 -34.30
C VAL A 993 -36.53 7.63 -34.25
N ARG A 994 -35.71 7.47 -35.28
CA ARG A 994 -34.65 6.46 -35.38
C ARG A 994 -33.31 7.10 -34.99
N ARG A 995 -32.43 6.33 -34.35
CA ARG A 995 -31.11 6.78 -33.90
C ARG A 995 -30.11 5.63 -34.07
N LYS A 996 -28.95 5.91 -34.66
CA LYS A 996 -27.76 5.05 -34.59
C LYS A 996 -26.57 5.89 -34.17
N VAL A 997 -25.70 5.34 -33.32
CA VAL A 997 -24.46 5.98 -32.90
C VAL A 997 -23.30 5.04 -33.28
N VAL A 998 -22.23 5.59 -33.83
CA VAL A 998 -21.02 4.86 -34.20
C VAL A 998 -19.78 5.52 -33.59
N ARG A 999 -18.83 4.69 -33.17
CA ARG A 999 -17.56 5.10 -32.54
C ARG A 999 -16.54 5.49 -33.60
N ALA A 1000 -15.96 6.68 -33.51
CA ALA A 1000 -14.83 7.13 -34.31
C ALA A 1000 -13.60 7.34 -33.40
N ILE A 1001 -12.48 6.70 -33.72
CA ILE A 1001 -11.22 6.80 -32.96
C ILE A 1001 -10.22 7.58 -33.78
N LYS A 1002 -9.86 8.78 -33.34
CA LYS A 1002 -8.78 9.55 -33.97
C LYS A 1002 -7.43 9.19 -33.34
N GLN A 1003 -6.42 8.99 -34.18
CA GLN A 1003 -5.01 8.86 -33.81
C GLN A 1003 -4.24 10.05 -34.36
#